data_AF-A0A2C5X2V1-F1
#
_entry.id   AF-A0A2C5X2V1-F1
#
_cell.length_a   1.000
_cell.length_b   1.000
_cell.length_c   1.000
_cell.angle_alpha   90.00
_cell.angle_beta   90.00
_cell.angle_gamma   90.00
#
_symmetry.space_group_name_H-M   'P 1'
#
loop_
_entity.id
_entity.type
_entity.pdbx_description
1 polymer ?
#
loop_
_entity_poly.entity_id
_entity_poly.type
_entity_poly.pdbx_seq_one_letter_code
_entity_poly.pdbx_strand_id
1 'polypeptide(L)'
;MPSPIRDGLMRIFWPADIPRSSFPGVIVGWKNSERDMFVVAILDVPDPRAVESHFRSNSLFRYAPHSVSRLFELCGRNSMRTLGLANQPQPSTLTDSDPSWIYAAINPNVRVPRIQCPTVSSIQIILFDRPIPSKMQYISLKPISLALADKNAIDHAAEDENEDEDDKQEHILRAQKKRLIQRMKDHTITMRTRTAKETALPLIVNQINCSWELETLLQKNASMIGTRPKRSLSISERMAESATSAKNILLSCLCDIVLKYILPVIRQVFVLFIMGHRIAAEMLLQFLEFRARPGYAALKDLSATAQQVEIRLQQFCYWPTQNTMLRQRKQDWASVTTSHPDYIRFFNSLWLVANDVIIGMAIGSYIIEHCERVANQISHLLDMYTVLALQRSISWLMGWPAGLKLNNELAAFLGDLFLWVIDYWASCINMLHPVLPHIIWFIGFSSFAGASMPIAMFSDLLSGLTIHIYSFYLASARIFNWQLTILMSLFHLFRGKKHNVLRDRIDSCDYDLDQLLVGTILFTLLFFLLPTVVVFYLNFAVARMVIISLKAVFDSLLSCLNHFPLFAIMLRIKDPKRLPGGIRFELHDIEDYYPDEAAESDDDKTHDIPPTSIIYLQPIPLSFKDMFQQYSHMAQRIRKHYLSLRVLLCLLTGRFVPPIDRKNLYSLQYSMLPAQRAGIWDIWQSLNAPLAQPLHSKNGGYVEDEPLPFFVNMDLELDNDQFYKHFQTTIAGLEERIAGVSTAQTAEQRNQNADAIRAGISQLTRELADASVRLPRYDQRNYNEALKTVTAKVNAATEKAAPKPRFQFRRSAVPSRPNGPCATDTRKLTTTHASASTQRLESQSQSQSQLLPQTQDSSPNDIGHGRENGVVSSEKDYNCEIKAQKSRVRRPSFSSVKEVSLAHHLNVRISLPETAAVATAAGRLTDVVGCVVDMSGATRSGSPFAGFAIKNINSSLVISGTVAGPVHITAVRDSVLVIVARQIRIHECHNVDIYLHCGSRPIIEDCSGLKFAPVTEYYAPGDLLGANQWNQVDDFKWPRANASPNWSVLPKEKAIEDDVWKDIEADSSSEPAALLDRVKSW
;
A
#
# COMPACT_ATOMS: atom_id res chain seq x y z
N MET A 1 -38.05 -38.59 -39.00
CA MET A 1 -36.89 -37.67 -38.78
C MET A 1 -36.25 -38.05 -37.45
N PRO A 2 -34.94 -37.87 -37.24
CA PRO A 2 -34.37 -37.93 -35.90
C PRO A 2 -34.95 -36.79 -35.05
N SER A 3 -35.18 -37.05 -33.77
CA SER A 3 -35.54 -36.01 -32.80
C SER A 3 -34.39 -35.01 -32.62
N PRO A 4 -34.67 -33.72 -32.33
CA PRO A 4 -33.62 -32.78 -31.96
C PRO A 4 -32.94 -33.28 -30.68
N ILE A 5 -31.62 -33.36 -30.70
CA ILE A 5 -30.83 -33.87 -29.57
C ILE A 5 -30.91 -32.85 -28.43
N ARG A 6 -31.88 -33.04 -27.52
CA ARG A 6 -32.02 -32.27 -26.28
C ARG A 6 -30.79 -32.54 -25.42
N ASP A 7 -29.85 -31.60 -25.36
CA ASP A 7 -28.56 -31.82 -24.72
C ASP A 7 -28.22 -30.73 -23.69
N GLY A 8 -27.76 -31.15 -22.52
CA GLY A 8 -27.30 -30.30 -21.41
C GLY A 8 -28.38 -29.58 -20.58
N LEU A 9 -27.89 -28.99 -19.47
CA LEU A 9 -28.64 -28.23 -18.47
C LEU A 9 -28.58 -26.72 -18.75
N MET A 10 -29.74 -26.06 -18.82
CA MET A 10 -29.85 -24.59 -18.86
C MET A 10 -30.12 -24.00 -17.47
N ARG A 11 -29.46 -22.89 -17.12
CA ARG A 11 -29.73 -22.12 -15.90
C ARG A 11 -30.39 -20.79 -16.24
N ILE A 12 -31.48 -20.48 -15.54
CA ILE A 12 -32.25 -19.24 -15.68
C ILE A 12 -32.29 -18.56 -14.33
N PHE A 13 -31.67 -17.38 -14.21
CA PHE A 13 -31.83 -16.53 -13.04
C PHE A 13 -33.14 -15.74 -13.20
N TRP A 14 -34.07 -15.93 -12.26
CA TRP A 14 -35.42 -15.38 -12.33
C TRP A 14 -35.77 -14.58 -11.06
N PRO A 15 -36.16 -13.29 -11.16
CA PRO A 15 -36.58 -12.51 -10.01
C PRO A 15 -37.91 -12.99 -9.41
N ALA A 16 -37.94 -13.23 -8.10
CA ALA A 16 -39.09 -13.80 -7.36
C ALA A 16 -40.22 -12.79 -7.06
N ASP A 17 -40.12 -11.59 -7.62
CA ASP A 17 -40.98 -10.42 -7.42
C ASP A 17 -41.44 -9.75 -8.74
N ILE A 18 -41.22 -10.40 -9.90
CA ILE A 18 -41.77 -9.95 -11.20
C ILE A 18 -43.31 -9.84 -11.16
N PRO A 19 -43.91 -8.81 -11.81
CA PRO A 19 -45.36 -8.71 -11.94
C PRO A 19 -45.99 -9.94 -12.61
N ARG A 20 -46.96 -10.57 -11.94
CA ARG A 20 -47.66 -11.76 -12.45
C ARG A 20 -48.80 -11.37 -13.39
N SER A 21 -48.44 -10.96 -14.60
CA SER A 21 -49.37 -10.72 -15.69
C SER A 21 -49.76 -12.05 -16.36
N SER A 22 -51.04 -12.21 -16.70
CA SER A 22 -51.52 -13.28 -17.60
C SER A 22 -51.58 -12.82 -19.07
N PHE A 23 -51.27 -11.55 -19.35
CA PHE A 23 -51.19 -11.03 -20.71
C PHE A 23 -49.95 -11.57 -21.44
N PRO A 24 -49.99 -11.66 -22.78
CA PRO A 24 -48.81 -12.00 -23.58
C PRO A 24 -47.76 -10.89 -23.50
N GLY A 25 -46.50 -11.28 -23.30
CA GLY A 25 -45.39 -10.32 -23.15
C GLY A 25 -44.03 -10.87 -23.57
N VAL A 26 -43.03 -9.99 -23.62
CA VAL A 26 -41.66 -10.30 -24.05
C VAL A 26 -40.74 -10.34 -22.83
N ILE A 27 -40.00 -11.44 -22.67
CA ILE A 27 -39.02 -11.64 -21.61
C ILE A 27 -37.72 -10.95 -22.00
N VAL A 28 -37.19 -10.07 -21.16
CA VAL A 28 -35.99 -9.26 -21.48
C VAL A 28 -34.90 -9.37 -20.42
N GLY A 29 -33.64 -9.32 -20.86
CA GLY A 29 -32.47 -9.37 -19.97
C GLY A 29 -31.16 -9.68 -20.69
N TRP A 30 -30.31 -10.49 -20.05
CA TRP A 30 -28.98 -10.85 -20.56
C TRP A 30 -28.82 -12.35 -20.82
N LYS A 31 -28.32 -12.68 -22.01
CA LYS A 31 -27.84 -14.03 -22.35
C LYS A 31 -26.34 -14.11 -22.02
N ASN A 32 -26.00 -14.75 -20.89
CA ASN A 32 -24.62 -14.88 -20.40
C ASN A 32 -23.87 -16.04 -21.08
N SER A 33 -24.60 -17.08 -21.48
CA SER A 33 -24.12 -18.19 -22.30
C SER A 33 -25.32 -18.75 -23.08
N GLU A 34 -25.07 -19.65 -24.03
CA GLU A 34 -26.14 -20.40 -24.72
C GLU A 34 -27.03 -21.21 -23.76
N ARG A 35 -26.51 -21.55 -22.56
CA ARG A 35 -27.22 -22.25 -21.49
C ARG A 35 -27.28 -21.48 -20.16
N ASP A 36 -26.93 -20.19 -20.13
CA ASP A 36 -27.03 -19.35 -18.91
C ASP A 36 -27.72 -18.02 -19.24
N MET A 37 -28.94 -17.82 -18.71
CA MET A 37 -29.76 -16.62 -18.98
C MET A 37 -30.15 -15.89 -17.69
N PHE A 38 -30.26 -14.57 -17.76
CA PHE A 38 -30.62 -13.70 -16.65
C PHE A 38 -31.82 -12.82 -17.04
N VAL A 39 -32.97 -13.03 -16.40
CA VAL A 39 -34.19 -12.27 -16.64
C VAL A 39 -34.18 -11.00 -15.80
N VAL A 40 -34.44 -9.85 -16.42
CA VAL A 40 -34.51 -8.54 -15.75
C VAL A 40 -35.97 -8.14 -15.53
N ALA A 41 -36.80 -8.26 -16.58
CA ALA A 41 -38.20 -7.83 -16.59
C ALA A 41 -39.01 -8.62 -17.64
N ILE A 42 -40.33 -8.46 -17.60
CA ILE A 42 -41.26 -8.86 -18.66
C ILE A 42 -42.00 -7.60 -19.12
N LEU A 43 -42.12 -7.40 -20.42
CA LEU A 43 -42.81 -6.26 -21.02
C LEU A 43 -44.11 -6.75 -21.67
N ASP A 44 -45.26 -6.26 -21.20
CA ASP A 44 -46.60 -6.59 -21.70
C ASP A 44 -46.84 -5.93 -23.08
N VAL A 45 -46.13 -6.44 -24.09
CA VAL A 45 -46.02 -5.92 -25.46
C VAL A 45 -46.10 -7.10 -26.43
N PRO A 46 -46.89 -7.02 -27.51
CA PRO A 46 -47.19 -8.20 -28.34
C PRO A 46 -46.08 -8.61 -29.32
N ASP A 47 -45.17 -7.71 -29.72
CA ASP A 47 -44.13 -7.99 -30.72
C ASP A 47 -42.69 -7.97 -30.14
N PRO A 48 -41.95 -9.08 -30.16
CA PRO A 48 -40.55 -9.12 -29.75
C PRO A 48 -39.60 -8.40 -30.74
N ARG A 49 -39.96 -8.29 -32.03
CA ARG A 49 -39.09 -7.66 -33.06
C ARG A 49 -39.01 -6.15 -32.84
N ALA A 50 -40.12 -5.50 -32.48
CA ALA A 50 -40.13 -4.13 -31.98
C ALA A 50 -39.23 -3.96 -30.74
N VAL A 51 -39.36 -4.82 -29.72
CA VAL A 51 -38.56 -4.71 -28.48
C VAL A 51 -37.05 -4.80 -28.74
N GLU A 52 -36.60 -5.75 -29.56
CA GLU A 52 -35.18 -5.88 -29.96
C GLU A 52 -34.70 -4.67 -30.80
N SER A 53 -35.56 -4.10 -31.65
CA SER A 53 -35.27 -2.84 -32.37
C SER A 53 -35.15 -1.64 -31.41
N HIS A 54 -36.00 -1.57 -30.39
CA HIS A 54 -35.93 -0.54 -29.35
C HIS A 54 -34.70 -0.69 -28.43
N PHE A 55 -34.19 -1.91 -28.21
CA PHE A 55 -32.88 -2.12 -27.61
C PHE A 55 -31.73 -1.64 -28.51
N ARG A 56 -31.72 -2.00 -29.80
CA ARG A 56 -30.66 -1.58 -30.75
C ARG A 56 -30.59 -0.06 -30.95
N SER A 57 -31.71 0.63 -30.84
CA SER A 57 -31.80 2.10 -30.88
C SER A 57 -31.60 2.78 -29.50
N ASN A 58 -31.36 2.01 -28.44
CA ASN A 58 -31.30 2.47 -27.04
C ASN A 58 -32.54 3.27 -26.57
N SER A 59 -33.67 3.19 -27.28
CA SER A 59 -34.85 4.01 -26.99
C SER A 59 -35.59 3.58 -25.72
N LEU A 60 -35.43 2.32 -25.29
CA LEU A 60 -35.87 1.86 -23.95
C LEU A 60 -35.03 2.46 -22.80
N PHE A 61 -33.90 3.11 -23.10
CA PHE A 61 -33.03 3.77 -22.13
C PHE A 61 -33.14 5.30 -22.16
N ARG A 62 -34.13 5.86 -22.87
CA ARG A 62 -34.42 7.30 -22.85
C ARG A 62 -34.80 7.74 -21.43
N TYR A 63 -34.42 8.95 -21.03
CA TYR A 63 -34.64 9.50 -19.69
C TYR A 63 -34.01 8.68 -18.53
N ALA A 64 -32.93 7.93 -18.80
CA ALA A 64 -32.08 7.37 -17.76
C ALA A 64 -31.45 8.50 -16.92
N PRO A 65 -31.44 8.41 -15.57
CA PRO A 65 -30.87 9.46 -14.70
C PRO A 65 -29.34 9.52 -14.73
N HIS A 66 -28.67 8.42 -15.05
CA HIS A 66 -27.21 8.29 -15.08
C HIS A 66 -26.77 7.48 -16.32
N SER A 67 -25.47 7.46 -16.62
CA SER A 67 -24.96 6.80 -17.83
C SER A 67 -25.20 5.28 -17.81
N VAL A 68 -25.82 4.75 -18.88
CA VAL A 68 -26.19 3.33 -18.97
C VAL A 68 -24.98 2.46 -19.31
N SER A 69 -24.01 3.00 -20.06
CA SER A 69 -22.75 2.33 -20.41
C SER A 69 -21.99 1.81 -19.18
N ARG A 70 -22.01 2.58 -18.08
CA ARG A 70 -21.35 2.21 -16.81
C ARG A 70 -22.02 1.03 -16.11
N LEU A 71 -23.35 0.93 -16.22
CA LEU A 71 -24.12 -0.20 -15.69
C LEU A 71 -23.85 -1.46 -16.53
N PHE A 72 -23.85 -1.33 -17.86
CA PHE A 72 -23.51 -2.41 -18.79
C PHE A 72 -22.08 -2.95 -18.62
N GLU A 73 -21.11 -2.07 -18.34
CA GLU A 73 -19.75 -2.45 -17.95
C GLU A 73 -19.73 -3.31 -16.68
N LEU A 74 -20.41 -2.87 -15.61
CA LEU A 74 -20.49 -3.59 -14.33
C LEU A 74 -21.18 -4.96 -14.47
N CYS A 75 -22.16 -5.08 -15.37
CA CYS A 75 -22.85 -6.32 -15.71
C CYS A 75 -22.10 -7.19 -16.73
N GLY A 76 -20.97 -6.72 -17.27
CA GLY A 76 -20.14 -7.44 -18.25
C GLY A 76 -20.80 -7.67 -19.61
N ARG A 77 -21.79 -6.85 -19.99
CA ARG A 77 -22.60 -7.03 -21.21
C ARG A 77 -23.01 -5.69 -21.83
N ASN A 78 -22.55 -5.45 -23.06
CA ASN A 78 -22.73 -4.18 -23.78
C ASN A 78 -24.18 -3.88 -24.22
N SER A 79 -25.10 -4.84 -24.12
CA SER A 79 -26.52 -4.68 -24.44
C SER A 79 -27.38 -5.74 -23.74
N MET A 80 -28.66 -5.42 -23.53
CA MET A 80 -29.72 -6.40 -23.27
C MET A 80 -30.34 -6.90 -24.58
N ARG A 81 -31.04 -8.04 -24.53
CA ARG A 81 -31.78 -8.63 -25.65
C ARG A 81 -33.11 -9.23 -25.19
N THR A 82 -33.99 -9.50 -26.14
CA THR A 82 -35.14 -10.39 -25.94
C THR A 82 -34.65 -11.82 -25.68
N LEU A 83 -35.11 -12.44 -24.59
CA LEU A 83 -34.76 -13.81 -24.19
C LEU A 83 -35.84 -14.84 -24.59
N GLY A 84 -37.06 -14.37 -24.86
CA GLY A 84 -38.19 -15.23 -25.20
C GLY A 84 -39.53 -14.57 -24.89
N LEU A 85 -40.56 -15.40 -24.71
CA LEU A 85 -41.97 -14.99 -24.70
C LEU A 85 -42.69 -15.53 -23.45
N ALA A 86 -43.54 -14.68 -22.87
CA ALA A 86 -44.40 -15.00 -21.74
C ALA A 86 -45.86 -15.10 -22.20
N ASN A 87 -46.57 -16.13 -21.74
CA ASN A 87 -48.00 -16.37 -21.98
C ASN A 87 -48.46 -16.37 -23.46
N GLN A 88 -47.54 -16.62 -24.40
CA GLN A 88 -47.86 -16.84 -25.82
C GLN A 88 -47.73 -18.33 -26.18
N PRO A 89 -48.63 -18.89 -27.03
CA PRO A 89 -48.51 -20.26 -27.50
C PRO A 89 -47.27 -20.43 -28.38
N GLN A 90 -46.63 -21.58 -28.30
CA GLN A 90 -45.42 -21.89 -29.07
C GLN A 90 -45.69 -21.84 -30.59
N PRO A 91 -44.88 -21.15 -31.40
CA PRO A 91 -45.09 -21.08 -32.84
C PRO A 91 -44.91 -22.47 -33.49
N SER A 92 -45.92 -22.90 -34.23
CA SER A 92 -45.97 -24.22 -34.88
C SER A 92 -45.06 -24.37 -36.10
N THR A 93 -44.27 -23.34 -36.44
CA THR A 93 -43.29 -23.34 -37.53
C THR A 93 -41.91 -22.93 -37.00
N LEU A 94 -40.96 -23.87 -37.06
CA LEU A 94 -39.59 -23.72 -36.53
C LEU A 94 -38.67 -22.78 -37.34
N THR A 95 -39.21 -22.06 -38.31
CA THR A 95 -38.44 -21.37 -39.37
C THR A 95 -38.16 -19.88 -39.13
N ASP A 96 -38.80 -19.25 -38.13
CA ASP A 96 -38.80 -17.78 -37.99
C ASP A 96 -38.55 -17.27 -36.54
N SER A 97 -37.90 -18.09 -35.71
CA SER A 97 -37.59 -17.78 -34.30
C SER A 97 -36.28 -18.45 -33.83
N ASP A 98 -35.55 -17.79 -32.93
CA ASP A 98 -34.27 -18.30 -32.38
C ASP A 98 -34.48 -19.61 -31.60
N PRO A 99 -33.74 -20.70 -31.87
CA PRO A 99 -33.88 -21.99 -31.19
C PRO A 99 -33.40 -21.98 -29.72
N SER A 100 -32.98 -20.83 -29.21
CA SER A 100 -32.57 -20.62 -27.82
C SER A 100 -33.56 -19.78 -27.00
N TRP A 101 -34.71 -19.40 -27.57
CA TRP A 101 -35.74 -18.66 -26.84
C TRP A 101 -36.43 -19.50 -25.75
N ILE A 102 -36.78 -18.80 -24.68
CA ILE A 102 -37.47 -19.34 -23.50
C ILE A 102 -38.98 -19.04 -23.62
N TYR A 103 -39.82 -20.05 -23.42
CA TYR A 103 -41.27 -19.88 -23.34
C TYR A 103 -41.70 -20.05 -21.88
N ALA A 104 -42.30 -19.02 -21.28
CA ALA A 104 -42.73 -19.05 -19.89
C ALA A 104 -44.26 -18.90 -19.77
N ALA A 105 -44.90 -19.88 -19.13
CA ALA A 105 -46.28 -19.75 -18.67
C ALA A 105 -46.27 -19.22 -17.23
N ILE A 106 -46.99 -18.12 -17.00
CA ILE A 106 -47.03 -17.41 -15.71
C ILE A 106 -48.47 -17.42 -15.20
N ASN A 107 -48.73 -18.32 -14.25
CA ASN A 107 -50.01 -18.37 -13.55
C ASN A 107 -50.01 -17.31 -12.43
N PRO A 108 -51.04 -16.44 -12.30
CA PRO A 108 -51.11 -15.45 -11.22
C PRO A 108 -51.05 -16.09 -9.82
N ASN A 109 -51.55 -17.31 -9.65
CA ASN A 109 -51.59 -18.00 -8.36
C ASN A 109 -50.19 -18.52 -7.95
N VAL A 110 -49.38 -18.99 -8.90
CA VAL A 110 -48.09 -19.64 -8.64
C VAL A 110 -46.95 -18.60 -8.63
N ARG A 111 -45.94 -18.80 -7.77
CA ARG A 111 -44.82 -17.86 -7.62
C ARG A 111 -43.67 -18.10 -8.62
N VAL A 112 -43.62 -19.27 -9.24
CA VAL A 112 -42.58 -19.73 -10.16
C VAL A 112 -43.18 -19.84 -11.57
N PRO A 113 -42.48 -19.42 -12.63
CA PRO A 113 -42.92 -19.66 -14.01
C PRO A 113 -42.75 -21.14 -14.38
N ARG A 114 -43.69 -21.70 -15.14
CA ARG A 114 -43.50 -22.99 -15.82
C ARG A 114 -42.79 -22.72 -17.15
N ILE A 115 -41.55 -23.20 -17.28
CA ILE A 115 -40.65 -22.84 -18.39
C ILE A 115 -40.45 -24.01 -19.35
N GLN A 116 -40.58 -23.73 -20.65
CA GLN A 116 -40.28 -24.65 -21.75
C GLN A 116 -39.19 -24.06 -22.67
N CYS A 117 -38.33 -24.92 -23.20
CA CYS A 117 -37.32 -24.56 -24.20
C CYS A 117 -37.04 -25.79 -25.09
N PRO A 118 -37.15 -25.70 -26.43
CA PRO A 118 -37.17 -26.88 -27.30
C PRO A 118 -35.81 -27.59 -27.47
N THR A 119 -34.70 -26.97 -27.06
CA THR A 119 -33.32 -27.42 -27.33
C THR A 119 -32.58 -28.03 -26.14
N VAL A 120 -33.23 -28.14 -24.97
CA VAL A 120 -32.56 -28.41 -23.69
C VAL A 120 -33.16 -29.65 -23.01
N SER A 121 -32.34 -30.47 -22.32
CA SER A 121 -32.84 -31.67 -21.62
C SER A 121 -33.22 -31.44 -20.16
N SER A 122 -32.72 -30.39 -19.51
CA SER A 122 -33.03 -30.06 -18.12
C SER A 122 -32.92 -28.56 -17.84
N ILE A 123 -33.73 -28.05 -16.92
CA ILE A 123 -33.80 -26.62 -16.57
C ILE A 123 -33.52 -26.42 -15.08
N GLN A 124 -32.80 -25.36 -14.74
CA GLN A 124 -32.51 -24.94 -13.37
C GLN A 124 -32.93 -23.48 -13.20
N ILE A 125 -34.01 -23.25 -12.46
CA ILE A 125 -34.54 -21.93 -12.15
C ILE A 125 -33.91 -21.47 -10.84
N ILE A 126 -33.11 -20.40 -10.92
CA ILE A 126 -32.46 -19.78 -9.77
C ILE A 126 -33.26 -18.53 -9.39
N LEU A 127 -34.16 -18.70 -8.42
CA LEU A 127 -35.00 -17.65 -7.87
C LEU A 127 -34.18 -16.70 -6.99
N PHE A 128 -34.43 -15.39 -7.07
CA PHE A 128 -33.81 -14.41 -6.18
C PHE A 128 -34.74 -13.23 -5.86
N ASP A 129 -34.66 -12.71 -4.64
CA ASP A 129 -35.26 -11.41 -4.30
C ASP A 129 -34.41 -10.28 -4.89
N ARG A 130 -35.03 -9.32 -5.60
CA ARG A 130 -34.31 -8.12 -6.05
C ARG A 130 -33.95 -7.20 -4.88
N PRO A 131 -32.69 -6.75 -4.75
CA PRO A 131 -32.31 -5.77 -3.74
C PRO A 131 -32.82 -4.37 -4.14
N ILE A 132 -33.35 -3.61 -3.18
CA ILE A 132 -33.94 -2.29 -3.42
C ILE A 132 -32.87 -1.19 -3.22
N PRO A 133 -32.37 -0.51 -4.28
CA PRO A 133 -31.24 0.42 -4.15
C PRO A 133 -31.58 1.70 -3.37
N SER A 134 -32.84 2.16 -3.42
CA SER A 134 -33.33 3.28 -2.59
C SER A 134 -33.32 2.96 -1.08
N LYS A 135 -33.35 1.67 -0.71
CA LYS A 135 -33.13 1.20 0.67
C LYS A 135 -31.66 0.86 0.95
N MET A 136 -30.75 1.06 0.00
CA MET A 136 -29.33 0.72 0.11
C MET A 136 -29.09 -0.78 0.41
N GLN A 137 -29.96 -1.64 -0.12
CA GLN A 137 -29.79 -3.10 -0.07
C GLN A 137 -28.94 -3.55 -1.25
N TYR A 138 -28.07 -4.54 -1.06
CA TYR A 138 -27.30 -5.16 -2.13
C TYR A 138 -26.76 -6.54 -1.74
N ILE A 139 -26.44 -7.35 -2.75
CA ILE A 139 -25.88 -8.69 -2.60
C ILE A 139 -24.37 -8.67 -2.93
N SER A 140 -23.58 -9.46 -2.19
CA SER A 140 -22.13 -9.58 -2.37
C SER A 140 -21.67 -11.01 -2.11
N LEU A 141 -20.66 -11.46 -2.88
CA LEU A 141 -19.97 -12.76 -2.67
C LEU A 141 -18.98 -12.74 -1.51
N LYS A 142 -18.69 -11.55 -0.94
CA LYS A 142 -17.77 -11.35 0.18
C LYS A 142 -18.45 -10.53 1.27
N PRO A 143 -18.13 -10.76 2.55
CA PRO A 143 -18.61 -9.91 3.63
C PRO A 143 -18.13 -8.47 3.46
N ILE A 144 -19.00 -7.51 3.77
CA ILE A 144 -18.66 -6.08 3.75
C ILE A 144 -17.57 -5.76 4.79
N SER A 145 -16.46 -5.14 4.36
CA SER A 145 -15.39 -4.74 5.28
C SER A 145 -15.73 -3.42 5.96
N LEU A 146 -16.10 -3.48 7.24
CA LEU A 146 -16.41 -2.30 8.05
C LEU A 146 -15.19 -1.38 8.22
N ALA A 147 -14.01 -1.93 8.51
CA ALA A 147 -12.75 -1.17 8.48
C ALA A 147 -12.32 -0.80 7.05
N LEU A 148 -11.45 0.20 6.92
CA LEU A 148 -10.63 0.37 5.73
C LEU A 148 -9.70 -0.84 5.62
N ALA A 149 -9.65 -1.44 4.43
CA ALA A 149 -8.78 -2.59 4.19
C ALA A 149 -7.37 -2.09 3.88
N ASP A 150 -6.44 -2.31 4.81
CA ASP A 150 -5.00 -2.05 4.61
C ASP A 150 -4.44 -2.91 3.47
N LYS A 151 -4.53 -2.38 2.26
CA LYS A 151 -3.77 -2.87 1.11
C LYS A 151 -2.29 -2.52 1.25
N ASN A 152 -1.97 -1.41 1.91
CA ASN A 152 -0.63 -0.81 1.91
C ASN A 152 0.17 -1.06 3.21
N ALA A 153 -0.48 -1.32 4.36
CA ALA A 153 0.24 -1.61 5.61
C ALA A 153 0.93 -2.99 5.63
N ILE A 154 0.72 -3.82 4.61
CA ILE A 154 1.53 -5.03 4.37
C ILE A 154 2.91 -4.68 3.79
N ASP A 155 3.01 -3.54 3.10
CA ASP A 155 4.21 -3.12 2.38
C ASP A 155 4.99 -2.07 3.21
N HIS A 156 4.31 -1.06 3.78
CA HIS A 156 4.98 -0.02 4.60
C HIS A 156 5.42 -0.46 6.01
N ALA A 157 4.88 -1.55 6.56
CA ALA A 157 5.36 -2.08 7.83
C ALA A 157 6.78 -2.68 7.73
N ALA A 158 7.30 -2.89 6.51
CA ALA A 158 8.67 -3.36 6.30
C ALA A 158 9.74 -2.25 6.43
N GLU A 159 9.35 -1.00 6.69
CA GLU A 159 10.22 0.18 6.57
C GLU A 159 10.38 1.02 7.86
N ASP A 160 9.61 0.79 8.94
CA ASP A 160 9.83 1.48 10.24
C ASP A 160 10.92 0.73 11.02
N GLU A 161 12.17 1.23 11.01
CA GLU A 161 13.35 0.64 11.68
C GLU A 161 13.17 0.37 13.19
N ASN A 162 12.06 0.83 13.77
CA ASN A 162 11.71 0.80 15.18
C ASN A 162 10.55 -0.15 15.50
N GLU A 163 10.28 -1.18 14.69
CA GLU A 163 9.44 -2.32 15.13
C GLU A 163 10.11 -3.06 16.32
N ASP A 164 9.30 -3.45 17.30
CA ASP A 164 9.74 -4.34 18.39
C ASP A 164 10.18 -5.71 17.82
N GLU A 165 11.17 -6.36 18.45
CA GLU A 165 11.63 -7.70 18.04
C GLU A 165 10.49 -8.74 18.05
N ASP A 166 9.47 -8.55 18.89
CA ASP A 166 8.27 -9.38 18.96
C ASP A 166 7.35 -9.21 17.74
N ASP A 167 7.26 -7.99 17.18
CA ASP A 167 6.52 -7.71 15.95
C ASP A 167 7.29 -8.17 14.72
N LYS A 168 8.61 -7.93 14.65
CA LYS A 168 9.48 -8.51 13.62
C LYS A 168 9.32 -10.03 13.57
N GLN A 169 9.33 -10.69 14.73
CA GLN A 169 9.13 -12.13 14.82
C GLN A 169 7.70 -12.55 14.45
N GLU A 170 6.64 -11.80 14.81
CA GLU A 170 5.30 -12.11 14.30
C GLU A 170 5.18 -11.84 12.78
N HIS A 171 5.88 -10.85 12.22
CA HIS A 171 5.94 -10.56 10.79
C HIS A 171 6.67 -11.67 10.03
N ILE A 172 7.78 -12.19 10.56
CA ILE A 172 8.45 -13.40 10.08
C ILE A 172 7.49 -14.61 10.12
N LEU A 173 6.79 -14.85 11.23
CA LEU A 173 5.83 -15.95 11.36
C LEU A 173 4.63 -15.80 10.41
N ARG A 174 4.10 -14.59 10.22
CA ARG A 174 3.05 -14.28 9.23
C ARG A 174 3.55 -14.51 7.81
N ALA A 175 4.79 -14.13 7.49
CA ALA A 175 5.42 -14.36 6.19
C ALA A 175 5.68 -15.86 5.94
N GLN A 176 6.18 -16.60 6.94
CA GLN A 176 6.30 -18.05 6.89
C GLN A 176 4.94 -18.72 6.68
N LYS A 177 3.88 -18.28 7.38
CA LYS A 177 2.52 -18.79 7.19
C LYS A 177 1.96 -18.47 5.79
N LYS A 178 2.21 -17.26 5.24
CA LYS A 178 1.88 -16.92 3.85
C LYS A 178 2.62 -17.86 2.87
N ARG A 179 3.94 -18.05 3.04
CA ARG A 179 4.77 -18.95 2.23
C ARG A 179 4.32 -20.42 2.35
N LEU A 180 3.90 -20.88 3.54
CA LEU A 180 3.36 -22.22 3.76
C LEU A 180 2.01 -22.40 3.06
N ILE A 181 1.09 -21.43 3.19
CA ILE A 181 -0.21 -21.45 2.49
C ILE A 181 0.00 -21.43 0.96
N GLN A 182 1.02 -20.73 0.47
CA GLN A 182 1.36 -20.75 -0.95
C GLN A 182 1.93 -22.11 -1.37
N ARG A 183 2.95 -22.63 -0.69
CA ARG A 183 3.48 -23.99 -0.92
C ARG A 183 2.37 -25.04 -0.85
N MET A 184 1.42 -24.95 0.09
CA MET A 184 0.27 -25.86 0.16
C MET A 184 -0.63 -25.79 -1.09
N LYS A 185 -0.85 -24.60 -1.68
CA LYS A 185 -1.54 -24.47 -2.97
C LYS A 185 -0.71 -25.11 -4.09
N ASP A 186 0.60 -24.84 -4.10
CA ASP A 186 1.52 -25.37 -5.12
C ASP A 186 1.63 -26.92 -5.03
N HIS A 187 1.44 -27.49 -3.84
CA HIS A 187 1.36 -28.94 -3.58
C HIS A 187 -0.09 -29.48 -3.60
N THR A 188 -1.10 -28.65 -3.90
CA THR A 188 -2.48 -29.11 -4.09
C THR A 188 -2.59 -29.71 -5.50
N ILE A 189 -2.37 -31.02 -5.58
CA ILE A 189 -2.28 -31.82 -6.82
C ILE A 189 -3.45 -31.55 -7.79
N THR A 190 -4.63 -31.18 -7.28
CA THR A 190 -5.79 -30.77 -8.07
C THR A 190 -6.14 -29.29 -7.87
N MET A 191 -5.36 -28.39 -8.47
CA MET A 191 -5.82 -27.04 -8.82
C MET A 191 -6.99 -27.14 -9.80
N ARG A 192 -8.22 -27.29 -9.30
CA ARG A 192 -9.44 -27.28 -10.13
C ARG A 192 -9.59 -25.91 -10.79
N THR A 193 -9.24 -25.83 -12.08
CA THR A 193 -9.47 -24.65 -12.92
C THR A 193 -10.91 -24.19 -12.76
N ARG A 194 -11.12 -22.92 -12.41
CA ARG A 194 -12.47 -22.38 -12.16
C ARG A 194 -13.33 -22.60 -13.40
N THR A 195 -14.50 -23.19 -13.20
CA THR A 195 -15.42 -23.43 -14.31
C THR A 195 -15.95 -22.10 -14.85
N ALA A 196 -16.36 -22.06 -16.11
CA ALA A 196 -17.01 -20.87 -16.68
C ALA A 196 -18.26 -20.42 -15.87
N LYS A 197 -18.91 -21.38 -15.17
CA LYS A 197 -20.03 -21.12 -14.26
C LYS A 197 -19.60 -20.39 -12.98
N GLU A 198 -18.38 -20.62 -12.49
CA GLU A 198 -17.80 -19.97 -11.31
C GLU A 198 -17.19 -18.60 -11.65
N THR A 199 -16.61 -18.42 -12.84
CA THR A 199 -16.09 -17.11 -13.28
C THR A 199 -17.19 -16.12 -13.64
N ALA A 200 -18.37 -16.60 -14.07
CA ALA A 200 -19.54 -15.76 -14.32
C ALA A 200 -20.26 -15.26 -13.06
N LEU A 201 -20.11 -15.94 -11.91
CA LEU A 201 -20.88 -15.65 -10.69
C LEU A 201 -20.76 -14.19 -10.17
N PRO A 202 -19.59 -13.52 -10.19
CA PRO A 202 -19.49 -12.11 -9.81
C PRO A 202 -20.26 -11.16 -10.73
N LEU A 203 -20.28 -11.44 -12.04
CA LEU A 203 -21.05 -10.65 -13.01
C LEU A 203 -22.55 -10.83 -12.78
N ILE A 204 -22.99 -12.06 -12.49
CA ILE A 204 -24.39 -12.37 -12.17
C ILE A 204 -24.83 -11.64 -10.89
N VAL A 205 -24.00 -11.56 -9.85
CA VAL A 205 -24.32 -10.77 -8.65
C VAL A 205 -24.43 -9.26 -8.96
N ASN A 206 -23.61 -8.72 -9.85
CA ASN A 206 -23.80 -7.34 -10.33
C ASN A 206 -25.11 -7.17 -11.13
N GLN A 207 -25.47 -8.14 -11.97
CA GLN A 207 -26.74 -8.18 -12.70
C GLN A 207 -27.95 -8.21 -11.74
N ILE A 208 -27.89 -8.97 -10.64
CA ILE A 208 -28.89 -8.93 -9.56
C ILE A 208 -28.98 -7.54 -8.94
N ASN A 209 -27.85 -6.94 -8.56
CA ASN A 209 -27.82 -5.62 -7.92
C ASN A 209 -28.40 -4.50 -8.81
N CYS A 210 -28.24 -4.59 -10.14
CA CYS A 210 -28.77 -3.59 -11.08
C CYS A 210 -30.21 -3.86 -11.54
N SER A 211 -30.74 -5.08 -11.33
CA SER A 211 -32.00 -5.55 -11.93
C SER A 211 -33.22 -4.67 -11.61
N TRP A 212 -33.32 -4.13 -10.39
CA TRP A 212 -34.43 -3.27 -9.97
C TRP A 212 -34.43 -1.90 -10.66
N GLU A 213 -33.27 -1.25 -10.77
CA GLU A 213 -33.12 0.04 -11.48
C GLU A 213 -33.35 -0.13 -12.98
N LEU A 214 -32.97 -1.28 -13.55
CA LEU A 214 -33.27 -1.60 -14.94
C LEU A 214 -34.75 -1.90 -15.18
N GLU A 215 -35.42 -2.74 -14.38
CA GLU A 215 -36.85 -3.00 -14.56
C GLU A 215 -37.66 -1.70 -14.44
N THR A 216 -37.43 -0.91 -13.39
CA THR A 216 -38.20 0.32 -13.17
C THR A 216 -38.03 1.34 -14.30
N LEU A 217 -36.85 1.42 -14.90
CA LEU A 217 -36.60 2.19 -16.13
C LEU A 217 -37.29 1.58 -17.36
N LEU A 218 -37.18 0.26 -17.55
CA LEU A 218 -37.75 -0.45 -18.70
C LEU A 218 -39.28 -0.36 -18.70
N GLN A 219 -39.93 -0.56 -17.56
CA GLN A 219 -41.39 -0.43 -17.41
C GLN A 219 -41.87 1.01 -17.64
N LYS A 220 -41.13 2.02 -17.13
CA LYS A 220 -41.42 3.44 -17.40
C LYS A 220 -41.41 3.75 -18.91
N ASN A 221 -40.51 3.09 -19.66
CA ASN A 221 -40.33 3.31 -21.09
C ASN A 221 -41.11 2.34 -21.99
N ALA A 222 -41.66 1.24 -21.44
CA ALA A 222 -42.44 0.25 -22.17
C ALA A 222 -43.66 0.85 -22.90
N SER A 223 -44.26 1.89 -22.32
CA SER A 223 -45.37 2.63 -22.94
C SER A 223 -45.00 3.32 -24.25
N MET A 224 -43.72 3.53 -24.56
CA MET A 224 -43.27 4.09 -25.85
C MET A 224 -43.24 3.06 -26.99
N ILE A 225 -43.38 1.76 -26.68
CA ILE A 225 -43.47 0.68 -27.68
C ILE A 225 -44.93 0.51 -28.17
N GLY A 226 -45.90 1.00 -27.40
CA GLY A 226 -47.34 0.89 -27.70
C GLY A 226 -47.94 2.12 -28.37
N THR A 227 -48.84 1.90 -29.34
CA THR A 227 -49.61 2.96 -30.02
C THR A 227 -50.76 3.48 -29.16
N ARG A 228 -50.49 4.42 -28.24
CA ARG A 228 -51.54 5.11 -27.47
C ARG A 228 -51.44 6.64 -27.59
N PRO A 229 -52.42 7.33 -28.20
CA PRO A 229 -52.41 8.79 -28.27
C PRO A 229 -52.65 9.41 -26.89
N LYS A 230 -51.90 10.47 -26.56
CA LYS A 230 -52.20 11.29 -25.38
C LYS A 230 -53.51 12.04 -25.60
N ARG A 231 -54.45 11.91 -24.66
CA ARG A 231 -55.68 12.70 -24.59
C ARG A 231 -55.32 14.17 -24.36
N SER A 232 -55.93 15.09 -25.10
CA SER A 232 -55.77 16.53 -24.89
C SER A 232 -56.46 16.99 -23.60
N LEU A 233 -55.77 17.84 -22.82
CA LEU A 233 -56.26 18.40 -21.55
C LEU A 233 -57.32 19.50 -21.79
N SER A 234 -58.25 19.61 -20.85
CA SER A 234 -59.41 20.50 -20.93
C SER A 234 -59.06 21.97 -20.65
N ILE A 235 -59.91 22.89 -21.12
CA ILE A 235 -59.67 24.34 -20.98
C ILE A 235 -59.77 24.79 -19.51
N SER A 236 -60.57 24.09 -18.69
CA SER A 236 -60.67 24.32 -17.25
C SER A 236 -59.42 23.91 -16.47
N GLU A 237 -58.69 22.87 -16.89
CA GLU A 237 -57.42 22.48 -16.26
C GLU A 237 -56.36 23.58 -16.44
N ARG A 238 -56.23 24.12 -17.68
CA ARG A 238 -55.25 25.17 -18.01
C ARG A 238 -55.40 26.45 -17.18
N MET A 239 -56.62 26.79 -16.76
CA MET A 239 -56.86 27.95 -15.91
C MET A 239 -56.46 27.71 -14.44
N ALA A 240 -56.55 26.48 -13.95
CA ALA A 240 -56.02 26.11 -12.64
C ALA A 240 -54.48 26.08 -12.63
N GLU A 241 -53.87 25.59 -13.72
CA GLU A 241 -52.41 25.56 -13.92
C GLU A 241 -51.81 26.97 -14.01
N SER A 242 -52.53 27.96 -14.56
CA SER A 242 -52.07 29.34 -14.64
C SER A 242 -51.89 29.99 -13.25
N ALA A 243 -52.84 29.77 -12.33
CA ALA A 243 -52.80 30.35 -10.98
C ALA A 243 -51.71 29.72 -10.09
N THR A 244 -51.46 28.41 -10.24
CA THR A 244 -50.33 27.74 -9.55
C THR A 244 -48.99 28.13 -10.18
N SER A 245 -48.93 28.27 -11.50
CA SER A 245 -47.72 28.72 -12.21
C SER A 245 -47.22 30.09 -11.74
N ALA A 246 -48.11 31.08 -11.57
CA ALA A 246 -47.69 32.41 -11.08
C ALA A 246 -47.02 32.36 -9.70
N LYS A 247 -47.54 31.53 -8.78
CA LYS A 247 -46.93 31.29 -7.46
C LYS A 247 -45.59 30.53 -7.59
N ASN A 248 -45.53 29.54 -8.46
CA ASN A 248 -44.32 28.76 -8.72
C ASN A 248 -43.22 29.59 -9.38
N ILE A 249 -43.56 30.55 -10.25
CA ILE A 249 -42.60 31.49 -10.87
C ILE A 249 -42.01 32.44 -9.82
N LEU A 250 -42.84 33.00 -8.93
CA LEU A 250 -42.35 33.87 -7.85
C LEU A 250 -41.45 33.07 -6.87
N LEU A 251 -41.87 31.85 -6.51
CA LEU A 251 -41.10 30.97 -5.66
C LEU A 251 -39.79 30.51 -6.33
N SER A 252 -39.82 30.20 -7.63
CA SER A 252 -38.62 29.90 -8.43
C SER A 252 -37.69 31.09 -8.40
N CYS A 253 -38.12 32.29 -8.77
CA CYS A 253 -37.27 33.48 -8.81
C CYS A 253 -36.59 33.77 -7.45
N LEU A 254 -37.30 33.58 -6.34
CA LEU A 254 -36.76 33.75 -4.99
C LEU A 254 -35.77 32.62 -4.63
N CYS A 255 -36.11 31.37 -4.93
CA CYS A 255 -35.20 30.23 -4.82
C CYS A 255 -33.95 30.40 -5.71
N ASP A 256 -34.11 30.91 -6.93
CA ASP A 256 -33.04 31.16 -7.89
C ASP A 256 -32.09 32.21 -7.33
N ILE A 257 -32.57 33.32 -6.76
CA ILE A 257 -31.71 34.30 -6.08
C ILE A 257 -30.94 33.67 -4.91
N VAL A 258 -31.61 32.86 -4.09
CA VAL A 258 -30.98 32.14 -2.95
C VAL A 258 -29.91 31.17 -3.44
N LEU A 259 -30.21 30.35 -4.44
CA LEU A 259 -29.30 29.36 -5.01
C LEU A 259 -28.15 30.02 -5.81
N LYS A 260 -28.38 31.18 -6.45
CA LYS A 260 -27.46 31.85 -7.39
C LYS A 260 -26.44 32.76 -6.73
N TYR A 261 -26.84 33.45 -5.67
CA TYR A 261 -26.01 34.47 -5.03
C TYR A 261 -25.70 34.13 -3.58
N ILE A 262 -26.66 33.61 -2.81
CA ILE A 262 -26.50 33.35 -1.38
C ILE A 262 -25.78 32.02 -1.13
N LEU A 263 -26.26 30.92 -1.73
CA LEU A 263 -25.69 29.58 -1.55
C LEU A 263 -24.21 29.46 -1.96
N PRO A 264 -23.72 29.98 -3.10
CA PRO A 264 -22.31 29.87 -3.46
C PRO A 264 -21.41 30.67 -2.52
N VAL A 265 -21.85 31.84 -2.02
CA VAL A 265 -21.12 32.64 -1.02
C VAL A 265 -21.03 31.88 0.30
N ILE A 266 -22.15 31.35 0.81
CA ILE A 266 -22.16 30.49 2.01
C ILE A 266 -21.24 29.28 1.83
N ARG A 267 -21.30 28.61 0.67
CA ARG A 267 -20.42 27.48 0.34
C ARG A 267 -18.95 27.88 0.35
N GLN A 268 -18.60 29.03 -0.22
CA GLN A 268 -17.21 29.49 -0.31
C GLN A 268 -16.64 29.90 1.06
N VAL A 269 -17.43 30.59 1.89
CA VAL A 269 -17.09 30.88 3.29
C VAL A 269 -16.91 29.58 4.09
N PHE A 270 -17.79 28.59 3.90
CA PHE A 270 -17.69 27.29 4.56
C PHE A 270 -16.46 26.48 4.13
N VAL A 271 -16.09 26.50 2.84
CA VAL A 271 -14.86 25.86 2.34
C VAL A 271 -13.60 26.56 2.87
N LEU A 272 -13.58 27.89 2.95
CA LEU A 272 -12.50 28.65 3.59
C LEU A 272 -12.36 28.34 5.09
N PHE A 273 -13.49 28.22 5.80
CA PHE A 273 -13.51 27.82 7.22
C PHE A 273 -12.94 26.41 7.43
N ILE A 274 -13.33 25.45 6.58
CA ILE A 274 -12.76 24.09 6.59
C ILE A 274 -11.25 24.12 6.30
N MET A 275 -10.78 24.95 5.37
CA MET A 275 -9.35 25.07 5.07
C MET A 275 -8.55 25.67 6.22
N GLY A 276 -9.04 26.74 6.86
CA GLY A 276 -8.39 27.31 8.05
C GLY A 276 -8.23 26.24 9.16
N HIS A 277 -9.27 25.45 9.39
CA HIS A 277 -9.21 24.33 10.34
C HIS A 277 -8.29 23.20 9.86
N ARG A 278 -8.25 22.85 8.58
CA ARG A 278 -7.35 21.81 8.04
C ARG A 278 -5.87 22.19 8.17
N ILE A 279 -5.54 23.48 8.01
CA ILE A 279 -4.19 24.01 8.20
C ILE A 279 -3.81 24.00 9.69
N ALA A 280 -4.68 24.52 10.57
CA ALA A 280 -4.47 24.46 12.01
C ALA A 280 -4.31 23.01 12.52
N ALA A 281 -5.09 22.09 11.96
CA ALA A 281 -5.02 20.67 12.26
C ALA A 281 -3.70 20.03 11.82
N GLU A 282 -3.18 20.32 10.62
CA GLU A 282 -1.89 19.73 10.20
C GLU A 282 -0.72 20.27 11.04
N MET A 283 -0.75 21.55 11.46
CA MET A 283 0.25 22.10 12.39
C MET A 283 0.23 21.39 13.76
N LEU A 284 -0.97 21.13 14.31
CA LEU A 284 -1.11 20.42 15.58
C LEU A 284 -0.77 18.92 15.45
N LEU A 285 -1.07 18.28 14.32
CA LEU A 285 -0.59 16.91 14.03
C LEU A 285 0.93 16.85 13.99
N GLN A 286 1.60 17.78 13.28
CA GLN A 286 3.07 17.86 13.24
C GLN A 286 3.69 18.06 14.64
N PHE A 287 3.03 18.79 15.53
CA PHE A 287 3.44 18.92 16.94
C PHE A 287 3.27 17.62 17.74
N LEU A 288 2.15 16.91 17.59
CA LEU A 288 1.89 15.64 18.26
C LEU A 288 2.79 14.50 17.76
N GLU A 289 3.23 14.58 16.50
CA GLU A 289 4.16 13.65 15.85
C GLU A 289 5.63 14.02 16.02
N PHE A 290 5.94 15.14 16.68
CA PHE A 290 7.31 15.59 16.90
C PHE A 290 8.13 14.55 17.68
N ARG A 291 9.25 14.12 17.09
CA ARG A 291 10.24 13.24 17.73
C ARG A 291 11.50 14.05 18.01
N ALA A 292 11.90 14.15 19.29
CA ALA A 292 13.07 14.94 19.69
C ALA A 292 14.41 14.38 19.15
N ARG A 293 14.45 13.09 18.80
CA ARG A 293 15.54 12.39 18.11
C ARG A 293 14.95 11.28 17.24
N PRO A 294 15.62 10.84 16.15
CA PRO A 294 15.27 9.58 15.49
C PRO A 294 15.32 8.43 16.51
N GLY A 295 14.39 7.48 16.39
CA GLY A 295 14.21 6.36 17.32
C GLY A 295 13.54 6.67 18.66
N TYR A 296 13.18 7.93 18.96
CA TYR A 296 12.43 8.26 20.17
C TYR A 296 10.91 8.28 19.90
N ALA A 297 10.15 7.81 20.90
CA ALA A 297 8.69 7.87 20.94
C ALA A 297 8.17 9.30 20.73
N ALA A 298 7.11 9.47 19.93
CA ALA A 298 6.45 10.77 19.72
C ALA A 298 5.55 11.12 20.93
N LEU A 299 5.08 12.37 20.99
CA LEU A 299 4.22 12.82 22.09
C LEU A 299 2.92 11.99 22.20
N LYS A 300 2.37 11.59 21.05
CA LYS A 300 1.25 10.63 20.93
C LYS A 300 1.52 9.23 21.51
N ASP A 301 2.77 8.75 21.46
CA ASP A 301 3.15 7.43 21.96
C ASP A 301 3.34 7.47 23.49
N LEU A 302 3.65 8.64 24.06
CA LEU A 302 3.80 8.85 25.50
C LEU A 302 2.45 9.02 26.22
N SER A 303 1.52 9.77 25.64
CA SER A 303 0.30 10.29 26.30
C SER A 303 -0.99 9.83 25.62
N ALA A 304 -1.96 9.34 26.41
CA ALA A 304 -3.30 8.99 25.94
C ALA A 304 -4.09 10.21 25.46
N THR A 305 -3.91 11.37 26.10
CA THR A 305 -4.58 12.61 25.70
C THR A 305 -4.06 13.15 24.37
N ALA A 306 -2.74 13.17 24.17
CA ALA A 306 -2.10 13.53 22.91
C ALA A 306 -2.62 12.67 21.75
N GLN A 307 -2.69 11.35 21.97
CA GLN A 307 -3.22 10.37 21.02
C GLN A 307 -4.73 10.57 20.75
N GLN A 308 -5.54 10.88 21.76
CA GLN A 308 -6.97 11.10 21.56
C GLN A 308 -7.28 12.37 20.78
N VAL A 309 -6.50 13.44 21.01
CA VAL A 309 -6.53 14.67 20.20
C VAL A 309 -6.15 14.36 18.75
N GLU A 310 -5.06 13.62 18.51
CA GLU A 310 -4.65 13.19 17.17
C GLU A 310 -5.77 12.44 16.43
N ILE A 311 -6.41 11.45 17.07
CA ILE A 311 -7.47 10.63 16.45
C ILE A 311 -8.67 11.51 16.05
N ARG A 312 -9.14 12.40 16.94
CA ARG A 312 -10.22 13.34 16.64
C ARG A 312 -9.84 14.31 15.51
N LEU A 313 -8.59 14.74 15.47
CA LEU A 313 -8.06 15.66 14.48
C LEU A 313 -7.92 15.01 13.09
N GLN A 314 -7.45 13.75 13.02
CA GLN A 314 -7.42 12.95 11.80
C GLN A 314 -8.84 12.63 11.29
N GLN A 315 -9.78 12.28 12.17
CA GLN A 315 -11.20 12.09 11.82
C GLN A 315 -11.78 13.36 11.17
N PHE A 316 -11.58 14.52 11.80
CA PHE A 316 -12.03 15.81 11.26
C PHE A 316 -11.39 16.14 9.91
N CYS A 317 -10.10 15.83 9.71
CA CYS A 317 -9.40 16.05 8.44
C CYS A 317 -9.85 15.09 7.32
N TYR A 318 -10.41 13.92 7.65
CA TYR A 318 -10.86 12.93 6.67
C TYR A 318 -12.33 13.11 6.26
N TRP A 319 -13.19 13.64 7.15
CA TRP A 319 -14.61 13.89 6.85
C TRP A 319 -14.88 14.72 5.56
N PRO A 320 -14.12 15.79 5.22
CA PRO A 320 -14.28 16.50 3.94
C PRO A 320 -14.15 15.57 2.73
N THR A 321 -13.13 14.71 2.73
CA THR A 321 -12.84 13.75 1.66
C THR A 321 -13.89 12.64 1.59
N GLN A 322 -14.39 12.16 2.74
CA GLN A 322 -15.53 11.23 2.75
C GLN A 322 -16.80 11.89 2.19
N ASN A 323 -17.09 13.14 2.56
CA ASN A 323 -18.24 13.90 2.04
C ASN A 323 -18.13 14.18 0.53
N THR A 324 -16.94 14.40 -0.05
CA THR A 324 -16.80 14.52 -1.51
C THR A 324 -17.02 13.18 -2.22
N MET A 325 -16.49 12.07 -1.70
CA MET A 325 -16.80 10.71 -2.20
C MET A 325 -18.30 10.38 -2.12
N LEU A 326 -19.00 10.79 -1.05
CA LEU A 326 -20.44 10.59 -0.90
C LEU A 326 -21.30 11.52 -1.78
N ARG A 327 -20.75 12.64 -2.26
CA ARG A 327 -21.36 13.47 -3.31
C ARG A 327 -21.19 12.82 -4.68
N GLN A 328 -19.99 12.32 -4.99
CA GLN A 328 -19.71 11.56 -6.22
C GLN A 328 -20.63 10.34 -6.35
N ARG A 329 -20.87 9.60 -5.25
CA ARG A 329 -21.87 8.50 -5.24
C ARG A 329 -23.25 8.90 -5.76
N LYS A 330 -23.71 10.15 -5.55
CA LYS A 330 -25.02 10.62 -6.02
C LYS A 330 -25.06 10.97 -7.52
N GLN A 331 -23.92 10.91 -8.21
CA GLN A 331 -23.79 11.17 -9.64
C GLN A 331 -23.82 9.86 -10.46
N ASP A 332 -23.77 8.70 -9.80
CA ASP A 332 -23.87 7.35 -10.33
C ASP A 332 -25.16 6.64 -9.89
N TRP A 333 -25.51 5.54 -10.55
CA TRP A 333 -26.61 4.65 -10.18
C TRP A 333 -26.50 4.13 -8.73
N ALA A 334 -27.62 4.00 -8.01
CA ALA A 334 -27.57 3.56 -6.62
C ALA A 334 -27.26 2.05 -6.48
N SER A 335 -27.42 1.26 -7.54
CA SER A 335 -26.90 -0.12 -7.64
C SER A 335 -25.37 -0.24 -7.67
N VAL A 336 -24.61 0.87 -7.80
CA VAL A 336 -23.14 0.84 -7.74
C VAL A 336 -22.66 0.60 -6.29
N THR A 337 -22.37 -0.66 -5.99
CA THR A 337 -22.08 -1.14 -4.62
C THR A 337 -20.73 -0.71 -4.06
N THR A 338 -19.81 -0.20 -4.89
CA THR A 338 -18.40 0.06 -4.52
C THR A 338 -18.24 1.07 -3.36
N SER A 339 -19.06 2.12 -3.34
CA SER A 339 -19.03 3.21 -2.35
C SER A 339 -19.94 2.98 -1.13
N HIS A 340 -20.62 1.83 -1.06
CA HIS A 340 -21.51 1.49 0.06
C HIS A 340 -20.77 1.32 1.41
N PRO A 341 -19.58 0.70 1.47
CA PRO A 341 -18.81 0.61 2.72
C PRO A 341 -18.40 1.99 3.26
N ASP A 342 -18.04 2.92 2.37
CA ASP A 342 -17.51 4.23 2.77
C ASP A 342 -18.61 5.13 3.36
N TYR A 343 -19.84 5.02 2.85
CA TYR A 343 -21.04 5.59 3.49
C TYR A 343 -21.24 5.03 4.90
N ILE A 344 -21.11 3.72 5.07
CA ILE A 344 -21.30 3.07 6.38
C ILE A 344 -20.20 3.50 7.37
N ARG A 345 -18.94 3.67 6.92
CA ARG A 345 -17.85 4.22 7.74
C ARG A 345 -18.07 5.68 8.13
N PHE A 346 -18.42 6.54 7.17
CA PHE A 346 -18.68 7.97 7.43
C PHE A 346 -19.79 8.15 8.48
N PHE A 347 -20.93 7.48 8.31
CA PHE A 347 -22.03 7.57 9.28
C PHE A 347 -21.72 6.86 10.60
N ASN A 348 -20.93 5.78 10.63
CA ASN A 348 -20.48 5.20 11.90
C ASN A 348 -19.53 6.14 12.67
N SER A 349 -18.60 6.81 11.98
CA SER A 349 -17.69 7.80 12.56
C SER A 349 -18.47 9.00 13.12
N LEU A 350 -19.35 9.60 12.33
CA LEU A 350 -20.17 10.74 12.76
C LEU A 350 -21.09 10.38 13.93
N TRP A 351 -21.72 9.19 13.89
CA TRP A 351 -22.58 8.71 14.97
C TRP A 351 -21.79 8.43 16.26
N LEU A 352 -20.59 7.86 16.17
CA LEU A 352 -19.72 7.66 17.33
C LEU A 352 -19.31 8.98 17.99
N VAL A 353 -18.83 9.97 17.21
CA VAL A 353 -18.44 11.27 17.77
C VAL A 353 -19.64 11.99 18.37
N ALA A 354 -20.83 11.92 17.74
CA ALA A 354 -22.05 12.50 18.31
C ALA A 354 -22.41 11.87 19.67
N ASN A 355 -22.38 10.54 19.79
CA ASN A 355 -22.65 9.88 21.08
C ASN A 355 -21.57 10.16 22.12
N ASP A 356 -20.29 10.19 21.72
CA ASP A 356 -19.18 10.50 22.61
C ASP A 356 -19.29 11.94 23.17
N VAL A 357 -19.71 12.91 22.36
CA VAL A 357 -20.00 14.29 22.81
C VAL A 357 -21.23 14.36 23.72
N ILE A 358 -22.31 13.64 23.42
CA ILE A 358 -23.52 13.62 24.27
C ILE A 358 -23.22 13.01 25.64
N ILE A 359 -22.52 11.86 25.68
CA ILE A 359 -22.09 11.20 26.92
C ILE A 359 -21.04 12.07 27.63
N GLY A 360 -20.15 12.73 26.87
CA GLY A 360 -19.14 13.65 27.36
C GLY A 360 -19.73 14.85 28.11
N MET A 361 -20.76 15.50 27.56
CA MET A 361 -21.46 16.59 28.26
C MET A 361 -22.09 16.14 29.58
N ALA A 362 -22.70 14.94 29.61
CA ALA A 362 -23.29 14.40 30.84
C ALA A 362 -22.23 14.09 31.91
N ILE A 363 -21.14 13.39 31.54
CA ILE A 363 -20.03 13.07 32.44
C ILE A 363 -19.29 14.35 32.90
N GLY A 364 -19.05 15.29 31.98
CA GLY A 364 -18.39 16.55 32.26
C GLY A 364 -19.17 17.43 33.23
N SER A 365 -20.49 17.56 33.03
CA SER A 365 -21.36 18.30 33.95
C SER A 365 -21.29 17.73 35.37
N TYR A 366 -21.36 16.40 35.50
CA TYR A 366 -21.24 15.73 36.80
C TYR A 366 -19.87 15.97 37.46
N ILE A 367 -18.77 15.81 36.71
CA ILE A 367 -17.41 16.05 37.21
C ILE A 367 -17.19 17.51 37.63
N ILE A 368 -17.72 18.48 36.86
CA ILE A 368 -17.59 19.91 37.15
C ILE A 368 -18.35 20.28 38.44
N GLU A 369 -19.59 19.82 38.59
CA GLU A 369 -20.42 20.07 39.77
C GLU A 369 -19.85 19.39 41.04
N HIS A 370 -19.20 18.24 40.88
CA HIS A 370 -18.70 17.42 41.98
C HIS A 370 -17.17 17.48 42.15
N CYS A 371 -16.48 18.45 41.54
CA CYS A 371 -15.01 18.43 41.38
C CYS A 371 -14.24 18.29 42.71
N GLU A 372 -14.66 19.00 43.77
CA GLU A 372 -14.08 18.88 45.12
C GLU A 372 -14.29 17.48 45.73
N ARG A 373 -15.48 16.91 45.57
CA ARG A 373 -15.81 15.57 46.10
C ARG A 373 -14.99 14.50 45.38
N VAL A 374 -14.85 14.62 44.06
CA VAL A 374 -14.02 13.73 43.22
C VAL A 374 -12.54 13.89 43.55
N ALA A 375 -12.06 15.12 43.80
CA ALA A 375 -10.69 15.38 44.24
C ALA A 375 -10.38 14.73 45.60
N ASN A 376 -11.24 14.94 46.60
CA ASN A 376 -11.05 14.38 47.94
C ASN A 376 -11.14 12.83 47.91
N GLN A 377 -12.01 12.26 47.08
CA GLN A 377 -12.03 10.81 46.84
C GLN A 377 -10.75 10.30 46.18
N ILE A 378 -10.22 11.00 45.16
CA ILE A 378 -8.96 10.61 44.50
C ILE A 378 -7.78 10.73 45.47
N SER A 379 -7.66 11.80 46.26
CA SER A 379 -6.60 11.90 47.28
C SER A 379 -6.69 10.76 48.29
N HIS A 380 -7.87 10.52 48.88
CA HIS A 380 -8.07 9.42 49.82
C HIS A 380 -7.71 8.05 49.22
N LEU A 381 -8.02 7.80 47.94
CA LEU A 381 -7.60 6.58 47.24
C LEU A 381 -6.07 6.51 47.02
N LEU A 382 -5.42 7.63 46.71
CA LEU A 382 -3.95 7.70 46.60
C LEU A 382 -3.28 7.44 47.94
N ASP A 383 -3.73 8.08 49.01
CA ASP A 383 -3.16 7.93 50.34
C ASP A 383 -3.36 6.50 50.86
N MET A 384 -4.54 5.91 50.66
CA MET A 384 -4.82 4.53 51.07
C MET A 384 -4.04 3.48 50.27
N TYR A 385 -4.01 3.58 48.94
CA TYR A 385 -3.44 2.51 48.09
C TYR A 385 -2.00 2.74 47.62
N THR A 386 -1.54 3.99 47.50
CA THR A 386 -0.19 4.31 46.99
C THR A 386 0.80 4.74 48.07
N VAL A 387 0.33 5.06 49.28
CA VAL A 387 1.14 5.36 50.46
C VAL A 387 0.94 4.29 51.54
N LEU A 388 -0.21 4.29 52.22
CA LEU A 388 -0.48 3.46 53.41
C LEU A 388 -0.41 1.95 53.13
N ALA A 389 -0.96 1.48 52.01
CA ALA A 389 -0.86 0.06 51.64
C ALA A 389 0.58 -0.38 51.34
N LEU A 390 1.42 0.49 50.75
CA LEU A 390 2.82 0.18 50.50
C LEU A 390 3.65 0.21 51.78
N GLN A 391 3.48 1.23 52.63
CA GLN A 391 4.12 1.29 53.96
C GLN A 391 3.78 0.04 54.79
N ARG A 392 2.50 -0.36 54.84
CA ARG A 392 2.06 -1.59 55.53
C ARG A 392 2.72 -2.83 54.94
N SER A 393 2.73 -3.00 53.61
CA SER A 393 3.36 -4.15 52.96
C SER A 393 4.86 -4.23 53.24
N ILE A 394 5.58 -3.09 53.19
CA ILE A 394 7.02 -3.02 53.47
C ILE A 394 7.30 -3.34 54.95
N SER A 395 6.54 -2.77 55.89
CA SER A 395 6.70 -3.08 57.32
C SER A 395 6.41 -4.56 57.66
N TRP A 396 5.49 -5.19 56.94
CA TRP A 396 5.22 -6.62 57.05
C TRP A 396 6.37 -7.48 56.47
N LEU A 397 7.02 -7.00 55.41
CA LEU A 397 8.23 -7.58 54.82
C LEU A 397 9.48 -7.45 55.70
N MET A 398 9.59 -6.38 56.48
CA MET A 398 10.68 -6.18 57.47
C MET A 398 10.53 -7.12 58.68
N GLY A 399 9.32 -7.64 58.93
CA GLY A 399 9.05 -8.73 59.87
C GLY A 399 9.33 -10.11 59.25
N TRP A 400 8.47 -11.09 59.55
CA TRP A 400 8.53 -12.44 58.97
C TRP A 400 7.30 -12.70 58.08
N PRO A 401 7.30 -12.21 56.82
CA PRO A 401 6.16 -12.34 55.93
C PRO A 401 5.84 -13.82 55.66
N ALA A 402 4.58 -14.20 55.90
CA ALA A 402 4.09 -15.58 55.80
C ALA A 402 4.93 -16.64 56.58
N GLY A 403 5.64 -16.23 57.64
CA GLY A 403 6.52 -17.11 58.42
C GLY A 403 7.88 -17.39 57.77
N LEU A 404 8.19 -16.77 56.63
CA LEU A 404 9.47 -16.90 55.94
C LEU A 404 10.50 -15.98 56.62
N LYS A 405 11.54 -16.58 57.21
CA LYS A 405 12.60 -15.85 57.92
C LYS A 405 13.58 -15.21 56.93
N LEU A 406 13.43 -13.90 56.75
CA LEU A 406 14.29 -13.08 55.89
C LEU A 406 15.61 -12.67 56.58
N ASN A 407 16.51 -12.05 55.81
CA ASN A 407 17.70 -11.42 56.37
C ASN A 407 17.33 -10.05 56.96
N ASN A 408 17.32 -9.94 58.29
CA ASN A 408 16.88 -8.74 59.01
C ASN A 408 17.60 -7.46 58.54
N GLU A 409 18.92 -7.47 58.42
CA GLU A 409 19.73 -6.29 58.07
C GLU A 409 19.39 -5.76 56.66
N LEU A 410 19.31 -6.65 55.67
CA LEU A 410 18.94 -6.29 54.30
C LEU A 410 17.46 -5.87 54.22
N ALA A 411 16.57 -6.54 54.95
CA ALA A 411 15.15 -6.21 54.99
C ALA A 411 14.91 -4.83 55.62
N ALA A 412 15.63 -4.49 56.69
CA ALA A 412 15.62 -3.16 57.30
C ALA A 412 16.16 -2.11 56.32
N PHE A 413 17.36 -2.29 55.75
CA PHE A 413 17.96 -1.34 54.81
C PHE A 413 17.08 -1.07 53.58
N LEU A 414 16.52 -2.11 52.96
CA LEU A 414 15.59 -1.94 51.83
C LEU A 414 14.26 -1.31 52.28
N GLY A 415 13.76 -1.71 53.46
CA GLY A 415 12.55 -1.17 54.05
C GLY A 415 12.64 0.33 54.28
N ASP A 416 13.62 0.78 55.06
CA ASP A 416 13.85 2.19 55.39
C ASP A 416 14.07 3.04 54.14
N LEU A 417 14.82 2.54 53.15
CA LEU A 417 15.03 3.21 51.87
C LEU A 417 13.72 3.41 51.09
N PHE A 418 12.88 2.39 50.99
CA PHE A 418 11.60 2.51 50.27
C PHE A 418 10.56 3.32 51.05
N LEU A 419 10.53 3.21 52.39
CA LEU A 419 9.66 4.03 53.25
C LEU A 419 10.01 5.51 53.13
N TRP A 420 11.29 5.88 53.19
CA TRP A 420 11.73 7.28 53.02
C TRP A 420 11.28 7.89 51.69
N VAL A 421 11.33 7.14 50.58
CA VAL A 421 10.84 7.61 49.28
C VAL A 421 9.31 7.68 49.23
N ILE A 422 8.58 6.80 49.94
CA ILE A 422 7.12 6.88 50.07
C ILE A 422 6.72 8.12 50.89
N ASP A 423 7.43 8.44 51.97
CA ASP A 423 7.12 9.61 52.81
C ASP A 423 7.42 10.93 52.08
N TYR A 424 8.48 10.95 51.27
CA TYR A 424 8.73 12.03 50.31
C TYR A 424 7.60 12.14 49.26
N TRP A 425 7.12 11.01 48.72
CA TRP A 425 6.01 11.01 47.77
C TRP A 425 4.67 11.45 48.40
N ALA A 426 4.39 11.06 49.64
CA ALA A 426 3.24 11.54 50.41
C ALA A 426 3.31 13.06 50.62
N SER A 427 4.50 13.62 50.83
CA SER A 427 4.72 15.07 50.88
C SER A 427 4.37 15.74 49.53
N CYS A 428 4.70 15.11 48.40
CA CYS A 428 4.28 15.57 47.07
C CYS A 428 2.76 15.47 46.83
N ILE A 429 2.09 14.42 47.32
CA ILE A 429 0.61 14.30 47.26
C ILE A 429 -0.04 15.43 48.07
N ASN A 430 0.44 15.69 49.28
CA ASN A 430 -0.07 16.79 50.12
C ASN A 430 0.08 18.16 49.44
N MET A 431 1.18 18.40 48.71
CA MET A 431 1.37 19.62 47.91
C MET A 431 0.43 19.68 46.68
N LEU A 432 0.05 18.53 46.12
CA LEU A 432 -0.89 18.43 44.99
C LEU A 432 -2.36 18.59 45.41
N HIS A 433 -2.73 18.21 46.64
CA HIS A 433 -4.09 18.24 47.17
C HIS A 433 -4.87 19.55 46.90
N PRO A 434 -4.33 20.78 47.16
CA PRO A 434 -5.07 22.01 46.86
C PRO A 434 -5.23 22.30 45.36
N VAL A 435 -4.41 21.72 44.49
CA VAL A 435 -4.46 21.91 43.02
C VAL A 435 -5.35 20.85 42.34
N LEU A 436 -5.51 19.69 42.97
CA LEU A 436 -6.26 18.55 42.45
C LEU A 436 -7.72 18.86 42.03
N PRO A 437 -8.51 19.69 42.76
CA PRO A 437 -9.85 20.11 42.31
C PRO A 437 -9.82 20.89 40.99
N HIS A 438 -8.83 21.76 40.77
CA HIS A 438 -8.68 22.52 39.53
C HIS A 438 -8.30 21.63 38.34
N ILE A 439 -7.44 20.64 38.57
CA ILE A 439 -7.10 19.61 37.56
C ILE A 439 -8.35 18.83 37.17
N ILE A 440 -9.15 18.40 38.15
CA ILE A 440 -10.38 17.62 37.91
C ILE A 440 -11.48 18.46 37.26
N TRP A 441 -11.60 19.74 37.61
CA TRP A 441 -12.47 20.68 36.90
C TRP A 441 -12.07 20.83 35.42
N PHE A 442 -10.78 20.95 35.12
CA PHE A 442 -10.27 21.01 33.75
C PHE A 442 -10.50 19.71 32.97
N ILE A 443 -10.33 18.55 33.64
CA ILE A 443 -10.72 17.24 33.08
C ILE A 443 -12.22 17.21 32.76
N GLY A 444 -13.07 17.68 33.69
CA GLY A 444 -14.51 17.83 33.48
C GLY A 444 -14.84 18.72 32.27
N PHE A 445 -14.17 19.86 32.14
CA PHE A 445 -14.30 20.77 30.99
C PHE A 445 -13.87 20.13 29.66
N SER A 446 -12.82 19.30 29.65
CA SER A 446 -12.37 18.59 28.44
C SER A 446 -13.46 17.70 27.82
N SER A 447 -14.42 17.25 28.63
CA SER A 447 -15.53 16.38 28.21
C SER A 447 -16.49 17.01 27.19
N PHE A 448 -16.46 18.33 26.99
CA PHE A 448 -17.17 18.98 25.88
C PHE A 448 -16.66 18.52 24.50
N ALA A 449 -15.43 18.03 24.40
CA ALA A 449 -14.87 17.39 23.19
C ALA A 449 -15.14 15.87 23.12
N GLY A 450 -15.90 15.32 24.06
CA GLY A 450 -16.32 13.91 24.11
C GLY A 450 -15.88 13.18 25.38
N ALA A 451 -16.64 12.16 25.80
CA ALA A 451 -16.36 11.34 26.98
C ALA A 451 -15.02 10.61 26.91
N SER A 452 -14.54 10.31 25.69
CA SER A 452 -13.19 9.82 25.43
C SER A 452 -12.06 10.71 25.98
N MET A 453 -12.25 12.03 26.03
CA MET A 453 -11.24 12.98 26.50
C MET A 453 -10.94 12.88 28.00
N PRO A 454 -11.90 13.00 28.95
CA PRO A 454 -11.62 12.86 30.37
C PRO A 454 -11.09 11.46 30.71
N ILE A 455 -11.53 10.40 30.00
CA ILE A 455 -11.00 9.04 30.18
C ILE A 455 -9.51 8.98 29.83
N ALA A 456 -9.10 9.59 28.71
CA ALA A 456 -7.70 9.72 28.35
C ALA A 456 -6.91 10.55 29.38
N MET A 457 -7.50 11.65 29.88
CA MET A 457 -6.87 12.47 30.93
C MET A 457 -6.69 11.71 32.25
N PHE A 458 -7.68 10.91 32.68
CA PHE A 458 -7.55 10.07 33.87
C PHE A 458 -6.50 8.95 33.70
N SER A 459 -6.34 8.38 32.49
CA SER A 459 -5.29 7.38 32.21
C SER A 459 -3.87 7.96 32.30
N ASP A 460 -3.67 9.19 31.81
CA ASP A 460 -2.39 9.90 31.94
C ASP A 460 -2.17 10.42 33.38
N LEU A 461 -3.21 10.93 34.05
CA LEU A 461 -3.16 11.34 35.47
C LEU A 461 -2.77 10.16 36.39
N LEU A 462 -3.39 8.99 36.22
CA LEU A 462 -3.00 7.76 36.91
C LEU A 462 -1.53 7.39 36.64
N SER A 463 -1.07 7.59 35.41
CA SER A 463 0.33 7.30 35.01
C SER A 463 1.33 8.22 35.73
N GLY A 464 0.99 9.50 35.94
CA GLY A 464 1.80 10.44 36.73
C GLY A 464 1.75 10.16 38.23
N LEU A 465 0.56 9.90 38.78
CA LEU A 465 0.33 9.67 40.21
C LEU A 465 0.93 8.36 40.77
N THR A 466 1.39 7.46 39.89
CA THR A 466 1.96 6.15 40.27
C THR A 466 3.42 5.98 39.86
N ILE A 467 4.10 7.08 39.51
CA ILE A 467 5.50 7.07 39.04
C ILE A 467 6.49 6.51 40.08
N HIS A 468 6.22 6.70 41.38
CA HIS A 468 7.03 6.11 42.46
C HIS A 468 6.95 4.58 42.47
N ILE A 469 5.76 4.00 42.24
CA ILE A 469 5.56 2.54 42.16
C ILE A 469 6.29 1.97 40.94
N TYR A 470 6.28 2.69 39.81
CA TYR A 470 7.09 2.31 38.64
C TYR A 470 8.60 2.37 38.94
N SER A 471 9.05 3.38 39.70
CA SER A 471 10.44 3.52 40.15
C SER A 471 10.86 2.37 41.09
N PHE A 472 10.03 1.99 42.06
CA PHE A 472 10.29 0.86 42.96
C PHE A 472 10.34 -0.48 42.22
N TYR A 473 9.43 -0.71 41.26
CA TYR A 473 9.50 -1.86 40.37
C TYR A 473 10.81 -1.87 39.55
N LEU A 474 11.18 -0.74 38.95
CA LEU A 474 12.42 -0.59 38.16
C LEU A 474 13.68 -0.84 39.00
N ALA A 475 13.74 -0.31 40.22
CA ALA A 475 14.86 -0.51 41.14
C ALA A 475 14.96 -1.96 41.64
N SER A 476 13.88 -2.52 42.19
CA SER A 476 13.86 -3.89 42.72
C SER A 476 14.09 -4.94 41.63
N ALA A 477 13.54 -4.75 40.43
CA ALA A 477 13.80 -5.62 39.27
C ALA A 477 15.29 -5.62 38.88
N ARG A 478 15.96 -4.45 38.87
CA ARG A 478 17.41 -4.36 38.61
C ARG A 478 18.23 -5.11 39.66
N ILE A 479 17.95 -4.87 40.95
CA ILE A 479 18.66 -5.54 42.04
C ILE A 479 18.49 -7.06 41.96
N PHE A 480 17.26 -7.54 41.73
CA PHE A 480 16.96 -8.97 41.57
C PHE A 480 17.65 -9.57 40.33
N ASN A 481 17.60 -8.90 39.18
CA ASN A 481 18.25 -9.37 37.94
C ASN A 481 19.78 -9.41 38.06
N TRP A 482 20.38 -8.39 38.69
CA TRP A 482 21.81 -8.38 38.98
C TRP A 482 22.20 -9.50 39.94
N GLN A 483 21.45 -9.71 41.03
CA GLN A 483 21.72 -10.79 41.97
C GLN A 483 21.61 -12.17 41.30
N LEU A 484 20.59 -12.42 40.49
CA LEU A 484 20.47 -13.66 39.70
C LEU A 484 21.64 -13.82 38.71
N THR A 485 22.04 -12.76 38.02
CA THR A 485 23.14 -12.81 37.03
C THR A 485 24.48 -13.12 37.71
N ILE A 486 24.77 -12.47 38.84
CA ILE A 486 25.96 -12.75 39.64
C ILE A 486 25.91 -14.18 40.19
N LEU A 487 24.77 -14.61 40.76
CA LEU A 487 24.57 -15.96 41.28
C LEU A 487 24.78 -17.04 40.22
N MET A 488 24.30 -16.83 38.98
CA MET A 488 24.56 -17.72 37.84
C MET A 488 26.04 -17.73 37.45
N SER A 489 26.70 -16.57 37.39
CA SER A 489 28.14 -16.51 37.07
C SER A 489 29.00 -17.22 38.11
N LEU A 490 28.67 -17.08 39.41
CA LEU A 490 29.34 -17.77 40.50
C LEU A 490 29.01 -19.28 40.47
N PHE A 491 27.77 -19.68 40.14
CA PHE A 491 27.43 -21.08 39.93
C PHE A 491 28.20 -21.74 38.78
N HIS A 492 28.62 -20.98 37.77
CA HIS A 492 29.55 -21.46 36.75
C HIS A 492 30.99 -21.59 37.29
N LEU A 493 31.46 -20.62 38.09
CA LEU A 493 32.78 -20.65 38.75
C LEU A 493 32.97 -21.93 39.59
N PHE A 494 32.00 -22.33 40.43
CA PHE A 494 32.05 -23.62 41.17
C PHE A 494 32.28 -24.84 40.28
N ARG A 495 31.74 -24.80 39.06
CA ARG A 495 31.68 -25.94 38.14
C ARG A 495 32.89 -26.01 37.21
N GLY A 496 33.92 -25.18 37.44
CA GLY A 496 35.08 -25.06 36.55
C GLY A 496 34.70 -24.48 35.19
N LYS A 497 33.72 -23.57 35.12
CA LYS A 497 33.11 -23.10 33.88
C LYS A 497 33.03 -21.57 33.80
N LYS A 498 33.19 -21.06 32.58
CA LYS A 498 33.15 -19.63 32.25
C LYS A 498 32.26 -19.42 31.03
N HIS A 499 31.37 -18.43 31.09
CA HIS A 499 30.66 -17.99 29.89
C HIS A 499 31.59 -17.12 29.03
N ASN A 500 31.72 -17.49 27.76
CA ASN A 500 32.60 -16.86 26.78
C ASN A 500 31.77 -15.97 25.84
N VAL A 501 31.73 -14.68 26.15
CA VAL A 501 30.92 -13.66 25.44
C VAL A 501 31.28 -13.58 23.95
N LEU A 502 32.53 -13.85 23.58
CA LEU A 502 32.99 -13.82 22.17
C LEU A 502 32.53 -15.03 21.34
N ARG A 503 31.94 -16.06 21.98
CA ARG A 503 31.53 -17.32 21.33
C ARG A 503 30.15 -17.83 21.80
N ASP A 504 29.39 -16.97 22.50
CA ASP A 504 28.10 -17.23 23.16
C ASP A 504 27.93 -18.66 23.72
N ARG A 505 28.90 -19.12 24.51
CA ARG A 505 28.94 -20.50 25.01
C ARG A 505 29.56 -20.60 26.40
N ILE A 506 29.45 -21.78 27.01
CA ILE A 506 30.06 -22.08 28.31
C ILE A 506 31.29 -22.97 28.08
N ASP A 507 32.47 -22.38 28.19
CA ASP A 507 33.76 -23.09 28.13
C ASP A 507 34.15 -23.57 29.54
N SER A 508 35.04 -24.57 29.62
CA SER A 508 35.75 -24.90 30.87
C SER A 508 36.85 -23.87 31.13
N CYS A 509 37.10 -23.56 32.40
CA CYS A 509 38.17 -22.68 32.83
C CYS A 509 38.78 -23.26 34.11
N ASP A 510 40.10 -23.40 34.12
CA ASP A 510 40.83 -23.72 35.34
C ASP A 510 40.87 -22.47 36.23
N TYR A 511 40.70 -22.67 37.54
CA TYR A 511 40.62 -21.62 38.55
C TYR A 511 41.47 -22.01 39.76
N ASP A 512 42.20 -21.06 40.33
CA ASP A 512 42.97 -21.30 41.55
C ASP A 512 42.03 -21.58 42.74
N LEU A 513 42.53 -22.35 43.71
CA LEU A 513 41.76 -22.74 44.90
C LEU A 513 41.24 -21.52 45.68
N ASP A 514 42.01 -20.44 45.74
CA ASP A 514 41.61 -19.18 46.39
C ASP A 514 40.47 -18.48 45.64
N GLN A 515 40.49 -18.48 44.30
CA GLN A 515 39.40 -17.93 43.48
C GLN A 515 38.10 -18.72 43.68
N LEU A 516 38.21 -20.05 43.72
CA LEU A 516 37.09 -20.95 43.99
C LEU A 516 36.54 -20.77 45.41
N LEU A 517 37.40 -20.58 46.41
CA LEU A 517 37.02 -20.32 47.81
C LEU A 517 36.29 -18.98 47.97
N VAL A 518 36.83 -17.89 47.42
CA VAL A 518 36.19 -16.56 47.46
C VAL A 518 34.85 -16.58 46.71
N GLY A 519 34.80 -17.22 45.54
CA GLY A 519 33.55 -17.45 44.80
C GLY A 519 32.51 -18.25 45.59
N THR A 520 32.96 -19.25 46.37
CA THR A 520 32.11 -20.07 47.22
C THR A 520 31.47 -19.27 48.35
N ILE A 521 32.26 -18.45 49.04
CA ILE A 521 31.79 -17.59 50.13
C ILE A 521 30.81 -16.54 49.58
N LEU A 522 31.15 -15.89 48.47
CA LEU A 522 30.31 -14.86 47.86
C LEU A 522 28.96 -15.43 47.37
N PHE A 523 28.95 -16.62 46.77
CA PHE A 523 27.71 -17.27 46.34
C PHE A 523 26.83 -17.69 47.51
N THR A 524 27.39 -18.30 48.54
CA THR A 524 26.59 -18.76 49.69
C THR A 524 25.93 -17.57 50.39
N LEU A 525 26.65 -16.45 50.54
CA LEU A 525 26.06 -15.17 50.96
C LEU A 525 24.94 -14.70 50.01
N LEU A 526 25.21 -14.52 48.71
CA LEU A 526 24.20 -14.03 47.76
C LEU A 526 22.98 -14.94 47.65
N PHE A 527 23.13 -16.25 47.82
CA PHE A 527 22.04 -17.22 47.85
C PHE A 527 21.16 -17.05 49.09
N PHE A 528 21.75 -16.90 50.29
CA PHE A 528 20.96 -16.67 51.51
C PHE A 528 20.32 -15.28 51.58
N LEU A 529 20.85 -14.27 50.88
CA LEU A 529 20.21 -12.95 50.75
C LEU A 529 19.06 -12.94 49.70
N LEU A 530 19.04 -13.88 48.75
CA LEU A 530 18.10 -13.92 47.62
C LEU A 530 16.61 -13.90 48.01
N PRO A 531 16.12 -14.65 49.02
CA PRO A 531 14.71 -14.64 49.40
C PRO A 531 14.21 -13.24 49.77
N THR A 532 15.06 -12.42 50.40
CA THR A 532 14.73 -11.03 50.79
C THR A 532 14.48 -10.16 49.57
N VAL A 533 15.41 -10.18 48.60
CA VAL A 533 15.28 -9.39 47.36
C VAL A 533 14.09 -9.88 46.52
N VAL A 534 13.86 -11.19 46.44
CA VAL A 534 12.72 -11.78 45.72
C VAL A 534 11.39 -11.28 46.28
N VAL A 535 11.19 -11.29 47.60
CA VAL A 535 9.90 -10.91 48.21
C VAL A 535 9.65 -9.39 48.06
N PHE A 536 10.66 -8.55 48.24
CA PHE A 536 10.55 -7.10 47.95
C PHE A 536 10.22 -6.83 46.48
N TYR A 537 10.89 -7.51 45.54
CA TYR A 537 10.61 -7.39 44.11
C TYR A 537 9.18 -7.83 43.75
N LEU A 538 8.72 -8.98 44.26
CA LEU A 538 7.38 -9.50 43.98
C LEU A 538 6.28 -8.55 44.45
N ASN A 539 6.43 -7.90 45.61
CA ASN A 539 5.50 -6.89 46.11
C ASN A 539 5.32 -5.74 45.10
N PHE A 540 6.41 -5.13 44.64
CA PHE A 540 6.34 -4.03 43.67
C PHE A 540 5.93 -4.49 42.26
N ALA A 541 6.26 -5.72 41.86
CA ALA A 541 5.79 -6.30 40.61
C ALA A 541 4.27 -6.52 40.61
N VAL A 542 3.68 -7.01 41.71
CA VAL A 542 2.22 -7.13 41.86
C VAL A 542 1.55 -5.76 41.81
N ALA A 543 2.03 -4.78 42.58
CA ALA A 543 1.52 -3.41 42.55
C ALA A 543 1.58 -2.81 41.13
N ARG A 544 2.68 -3.03 40.41
CA ARG A 544 2.83 -2.58 39.01
C ARG A 544 1.85 -3.27 38.06
N MET A 545 1.57 -4.56 38.23
CA MET A 545 0.62 -5.30 37.39
C MET A 545 -0.84 -4.87 37.62
N VAL A 546 -1.22 -4.47 38.84
CA VAL A 546 -2.53 -3.86 39.09
C VAL A 546 -2.70 -2.55 38.32
N ILE A 547 -1.67 -1.67 38.33
CA ILE A 547 -1.69 -0.40 37.60
C ILE A 547 -1.75 -0.62 36.07
N ILE A 548 -0.98 -1.59 35.55
CA ILE A 548 -1.03 -1.97 34.13
C ILE A 548 -2.44 -2.46 33.75
N SER A 549 -3.06 -3.28 34.62
CA SER A 549 -4.42 -3.79 34.39
C SER A 549 -5.47 -2.68 34.38
N LEU A 550 -5.38 -1.71 35.32
CA LEU A 550 -6.27 -0.55 35.36
C LEU A 550 -6.10 0.35 34.12
N LYS A 551 -4.87 0.56 33.66
CA LYS A 551 -4.61 1.28 32.41
C LYS A 551 -5.19 0.55 31.19
N ALA A 552 -5.02 -0.77 31.10
CA ALA A 552 -5.62 -1.58 30.04
C ALA A 552 -7.16 -1.51 30.01
N VAL A 553 -7.83 -1.27 31.15
CA VAL A 553 -9.28 -0.99 31.21
C VAL A 553 -9.61 0.37 30.60
N PHE A 554 -8.89 1.45 30.94
CA PHE A 554 -9.10 2.76 30.30
C PHE A 554 -8.84 2.71 28.78
N ASP A 555 -7.74 2.08 28.38
CA ASP A 555 -7.34 1.94 26.97
C ASP A 555 -8.39 1.12 26.18
N SER A 556 -8.99 0.09 26.81
CA SER A 556 -10.10 -0.69 26.24
C SER A 556 -11.41 0.11 26.15
N LEU A 557 -11.73 0.92 27.15
CA LEU A 557 -12.91 1.80 27.16
C LEU A 557 -12.80 2.88 26.07
N LEU A 558 -11.61 3.46 25.90
CA LEU A 558 -11.28 4.41 24.83
C LEU A 558 -11.40 3.77 23.45
N SER A 559 -10.93 2.53 23.30
CA SER A 559 -11.09 1.71 22.08
C SER A 559 -12.56 1.35 21.76
N CYS A 560 -13.41 1.25 22.79
CA CYS A 560 -14.86 1.13 22.61
C CYS A 560 -15.45 2.45 22.07
N LEU A 561 -15.30 3.56 22.81
CA LEU A 561 -15.90 4.86 22.45
C LEU A 561 -15.48 5.38 21.07
N ASN A 562 -14.26 5.07 20.61
CA ASN A 562 -13.75 5.54 19.32
C ASN A 562 -14.16 4.70 18.10
N HIS A 563 -14.52 3.42 18.26
CA HIS A 563 -14.62 2.47 17.13
C HIS A 563 -15.81 1.48 17.21
N PHE A 564 -16.60 1.49 18.28
CA PHE A 564 -17.68 0.50 18.46
C PHE A 564 -18.70 0.56 17.29
N PRO A 565 -19.07 -0.56 16.65
CA PRO A 565 -19.81 -0.55 15.39
C PRO A 565 -21.32 -0.25 15.53
N LEU A 566 -21.70 0.75 16.35
CA LEU A 566 -23.07 1.17 16.65
C LEU A 566 -23.95 1.29 15.41
N PHE A 567 -23.47 1.99 14.38
CA PHE A 567 -24.25 2.23 13.18
C PHE A 567 -24.46 0.93 12.38
N ALA A 568 -23.48 0.03 12.35
CA ALA A 568 -23.63 -1.28 11.73
C ALA A 568 -24.55 -2.21 12.55
N ILE A 569 -24.55 -2.15 13.88
CA ILE A 569 -25.50 -2.88 14.74
C ILE A 569 -26.93 -2.37 14.50
N MET A 570 -27.11 -1.04 14.49
CA MET A 570 -28.41 -0.41 14.19
C MET A 570 -28.90 -0.79 12.79
N LEU A 571 -28.04 -0.76 11.76
CA LEU A 571 -28.39 -1.22 10.42
C LEU A 571 -28.75 -2.71 10.39
N ARG A 572 -27.98 -3.57 11.09
CA ARG A 572 -28.24 -5.02 11.18
C ARG A 572 -29.60 -5.34 11.81
N ILE A 573 -30.03 -4.56 12.79
CA ILE A 573 -31.35 -4.69 13.44
C ILE A 573 -32.47 -4.12 12.54
N LYS A 574 -32.23 -2.98 11.86
CA LYS A 574 -33.24 -2.27 11.08
C LYS A 574 -33.52 -2.87 9.70
N ASP A 575 -32.49 -3.34 9.00
CA ASP A 575 -32.59 -3.95 7.66
C ASP A 575 -31.32 -4.79 7.37
N PRO A 576 -31.35 -6.11 7.61
CA PRO A 576 -30.17 -6.95 7.45
C PRO A 576 -29.68 -7.05 5.99
N LYS A 577 -30.54 -6.78 4.99
CA LYS A 577 -30.15 -6.80 3.55
C LYS A 577 -29.23 -5.63 3.16
N ARG A 578 -28.91 -4.71 4.08
CA ARG A 578 -27.92 -3.62 3.90
C ARG A 578 -26.48 -4.01 4.21
N LEU A 579 -26.26 -5.11 4.92
CA LEU A 579 -24.94 -5.57 5.36
C LEU A 579 -24.69 -7.00 4.85
N PRO A 580 -24.36 -7.20 3.57
CA PRO A 580 -24.15 -8.54 3.04
C PRO A 580 -22.89 -9.19 3.63
N GLY A 581 -23.07 -10.43 4.09
CA GLY A 581 -22.02 -11.36 4.52
C GLY A 581 -21.63 -12.38 3.44
N GLY A 582 -22.58 -12.75 2.57
CA GLY A 582 -22.38 -13.70 1.48
C GLY A 582 -23.71 -14.08 0.78
N ILE A 583 -23.73 -15.21 0.08
CA ILE A 583 -24.94 -15.82 -0.48
C ILE A 583 -25.03 -17.30 -0.13
N ARG A 584 -26.26 -17.81 -0.01
CA ARG A 584 -26.61 -19.23 0.10
C ARG A 584 -27.42 -19.63 -1.14
N PHE A 585 -27.25 -20.87 -1.57
CA PHE A 585 -28.17 -21.53 -2.50
C PHE A 585 -28.92 -22.61 -1.74
N GLU A 586 -30.25 -22.61 -1.84
CA GLU A 586 -31.15 -23.55 -1.17
C GLU A 586 -32.00 -24.24 -2.26
N LEU A 587 -31.75 -25.53 -2.51
CA LEU A 587 -32.65 -26.33 -3.34
C LEU A 587 -34.03 -26.37 -2.65
N HIS A 588 -35.09 -26.18 -3.43
CA HIS A 588 -36.47 -26.36 -2.98
C HIS A 588 -37.12 -27.43 -3.85
N ASP A 589 -38.02 -28.19 -3.26
CA ASP A 589 -38.75 -29.24 -3.96
C ASP A 589 -39.88 -28.64 -4.81
N ILE A 590 -40.31 -29.37 -5.84
CA ILE A 590 -41.28 -28.86 -6.83
C ILE A 590 -42.70 -28.81 -6.23
N GLU A 591 -42.99 -29.76 -5.34
CA GLU A 591 -44.27 -29.94 -4.64
C GLU A 591 -44.69 -28.70 -3.84
N ASP A 592 -43.72 -27.99 -3.23
CA ASP A 592 -43.95 -26.71 -2.51
C ASP A 592 -44.57 -25.60 -3.38
N TYR A 593 -44.40 -25.68 -4.71
CA TYR A 593 -44.79 -24.64 -5.66
C TYR A 593 -45.89 -25.07 -6.64
N TYR A 594 -46.07 -26.37 -6.87
CA TYR A 594 -47.05 -26.95 -7.80
C TYR A 594 -47.85 -28.09 -7.13
N PRO A 595 -48.61 -27.81 -6.04
CA PRO A 595 -49.31 -28.85 -5.29
C PRO A 595 -50.39 -29.58 -6.13
N ASP A 596 -50.97 -28.90 -7.12
CA ASP A 596 -51.97 -29.49 -8.01
C ASP A 596 -51.38 -30.59 -8.91
N GLU A 597 -50.12 -30.43 -9.37
CA GLU A 597 -49.45 -31.42 -10.25
C GLU A 597 -49.02 -32.69 -9.48
N ALA A 598 -48.85 -32.61 -8.16
CA ALA A 598 -48.57 -33.76 -7.30
C ALA A 598 -49.81 -34.65 -7.04
N ALA A 599 -51.01 -34.17 -7.35
CA ALA A 599 -52.25 -34.94 -7.25
C ALA A 599 -52.64 -35.67 -8.56
N GLU A 600 -52.08 -35.25 -9.70
CA GLU A 600 -52.34 -35.82 -11.03
C GLU A 600 -51.26 -36.81 -11.51
N SER A 601 -50.26 -37.13 -10.68
CA SER A 601 -49.03 -37.84 -11.08
C SER A 601 -49.16 -39.35 -11.36
N ASP A 602 -50.38 -39.86 -11.60
CA ASP A 602 -50.69 -41.29 -11.74
C ASP A 602 -51.28 -41.66 -13.14
N ASP A 603 -51.28 -40.72 -14.10
CA ASP A 603 -51.74 -40.96 -15.50
C ASP A 603 -50.65 -40.61 -16.56
N ASP A 604 -50.58 -41.42 -17.61
CA ASP A 604 -49.38 -41.69 -18.42
C ASP A 604 -49.13 -40.66 -19.55
N LYS A 605 -49.02 -39.37 -19.22
CA LYS A 605 -49.03 -38.27 -20.23
C LYS A 605 -48.00 -37.14 -20.06
N THR A 606 -46.96 -37.29 -19.24
CA THR A 606 -46.03 -36.19 -18.87
C THR A 606 -44.74 -36.08 -19.69
N HIS A 607 -44.59 -36.85 -20.78
CA HIS A 607 -43.32 -37.01 -21.51
C HIS A 607 -42.67 -35.78 -22.17
N ASP A 608 -43.36 -34.64 -22.34
CA ASP A 608 -42.82 -33.49 -23.07
C ASP A 608 -42.23 -32.36 -22.20
N ILE A 609 -42.39 -32.44 -20.87
CA ILE A 609 -41.88 -31.42 -19.94
C ILE A 609 -40.40 -31.72 -19.61
N PRO A 610 -39.44 -30.80 -19.82
CA PRO A 610 -38.06 -31.02 -19.39
C PRO A 610 -37.99 -30.99 -17.84
N PRO A 611 -37.28 -31.93 -17.18
CA PRO A 611 -37.11 -31.91 -15.72
C PRO A 611 -36.54 -30.56 -15.25
N THR A 612 -37.23 -29.95 -14.30
CA THR A 612 -36.87 -28.65 -13.73
C THR A 612 -36.32 -28.80 -12.31
N SER A 613 -35.45 -27.89 -11.88
CA SER A 613 -34.94 -27.81 -10.52
C SER A 613 -35.03 -26.37 -10.02
N ILE A 614 -35.57 -26.17 -8.81
CA ILE A 614 -35.80 -24.85 -8.23
C ILE A 614 -34.75 -24.60 -7.15
N ILE A 615 -33.96 -23.55 -7.32
CA ILE A 615 -32.95 -23.13 -6.33
C ILE A 615 -33.23 -21.69 -5.93
N TYR A 616 -33.36 -21.42 -4.64
CA TYR A 616 -33.47 -20.08 -4.11
C TYR A 616 -32.08 -19.52 -3.73
N LEU A 617 -31.76 -18.32 -4.21
CA LEU A 617 -30.54 -17.58 -3.89
C LEU A 617 -30.84 -16.61 -2.75
N GLN A 618 -30.48 -17.01 -1.53
CA GLN A 618 -30.71 -16.21 -0.33
C GLN A 618 -29.46 -15.36 0.01
N PRO A 619 -29.59 -14.04 0.24
CA PRO A 619 -28.48 -13.23 0.73
C PRO A 619 -28.23 -13.51 2.22
N ILE A 620 -27.01 -13.94 2.57
CA ILE A 620 -26.59 -14.09 3.97
C ILE A 620 -26.15 -12.72 4.49
N PRO A 621 -26.75 -12.16 5.55
CA PRO A 621 -26.33 -10.90 6.15
C PRO A 621 -25.17 -11.10 7.17
N LEU A 622 -24.23 -10.15 7.21
CA LEU A 622 -22.97 -10.15 7.98
C LEU A 622 -23.15 -10.54 9.46
N SER A 623 -22.42 -11.54 9.96
CA SER A 623 -22.61 -12.03 11.33
C SER A 623 -22.05 -11.07 12.39
N PHE A 624 -22.63 -11.09 13.59
CA PHE A 624 -22.12 -10.32 14.73
C PHE A 624 -20.65 -10.67 15.06
N LYS A 625 -20.23 -11.93 14.85
CA LYS A 625 -18.85 -12.36 15.06
C LYS A 625 -17.88 -11.66 14.10
N ASP A 626 -18.29 -11.44 12.85
CA ASP A 626 -17.48 -10.74 11.85
C ASP A 626 -17.43 -9.24 12.14
N MET A 627 -18.56 -8.65 12.58
CA MET A 627 -18.62 -7.25 13.02
C MET A 627 -17.69 -6.95 14.20
N PHE A 628 -17.54 -7.88 15.15
CA PHE A 628 -16.64 -7.77 16.29
C PHE A 628 -15.27 -8.43 16.10
N GLN A 629 -14.94 -8.88 14.88
CA GLN A 629 -13.72 -9.65 14.63
C GLN A 629 -12.45 -8.89 15.07
N GLN A 630 -12.39 -7.58 14.80
CA GLN A 630 -11.24 -6.76 15.18
C GLN A 630 -11.06 -6.63 16.70
N TYR A 631 -12.17 -6.50 17.46
CA TYR A 631 -12.13 -6.52 18.93
C TYR A 631 -11.66 -7.87 19.46
N SER A 632 -12.08 -8.98 18.82
CA SER A 632 -11.59 -10.32 19.19
C SER A 632 -10.08 -10.48 18.94
N HIS A 633 -9.54 -9.86 17.88
CA HIS A 633 -8.09 -9.81 17.63
C HIS A 633 -7.36 -8.93 18.65
N MET A 634 -7.89 -7.76 19.00
CA MET A 634 -7.30 -6.88 20.03
C MET A 634 -7.24 -7.57 21.39
N ALA A 635 -8.33 -8.21 21.83
CA ALA A 635 -8.37 -9.00 23.05
C ALA A 635 -7.40 -10.19 23.01
N GLN A 636 -7.26 -10.85 21.85
CA GLN A 636 -6.28 -11.93 21.66
C GLN A 636 -4.83 -11.42 21.72
N ARG A 637 -4.52 -10.22 21.18
CA ARG A 637 -3.19 -9.58 21.33
C ARG A 637 -2.87 -9.28 22.79
N ILE A 638 -3.75 -8.58 23.49
CA ILE A 638 -3.58 -8.22 24.91
C ILE A 638 -3.38 -9.48 25.77
N ARG A 639 -4.21 -10.51 25.53
CA ARG A 639 -4.08 -11.82 26.21
C ARG A 639 -2.77 -12.52 25.85
N LYS A 640 -2.36 -12.53 24.58
CA LYS A 640 -1.11 -13.14 24.10
C LYS A 640 0.10 -12.47 24.77
N HIS A 641 0.11 -11.14 24.91
CA HIS A 641 1.22 -10.40 25.51
C HIS A 641 1.34 -10.68 27.01
N TYR A 642 0.34 -10.27 27.79
CA TYR A 642 0.43 -10.32 29.27
C TYR A 642 0.35 -11.72 29.86
N LEU A 643 -0.29 -12.69 29.18
CA LEU A 643 -0.27 -14.10 29.59
C LEU A 643 0.74 -14.95 28.79
N SER A 644 1.75 -14.32 28.16
CA SER A 644 2.83 -15.07 27.53
C SER A 644 3.74 -15.75 28.56
N LEU A 645 4.24 -16.94 28.20
CA LEU A 645 5.36 -17.57 28.91
C LEU A 645 6.58 -16.64 28.96
N ARG A 646 6.76 -15.74 27.98
CA ARG A 646 7.82 -14.72 27.96
C ARG A 646 7.67 -13.69 29.07
N VAL A 647 6.48 -13.12 29.29
CA VAL A 647 6.23 -12.18 30.40
C VAL A 647 6.43 -12.88 31.75
N LEU A 648 5.99 -14.14 31.88
CA LEU A 648 6.26 -14.95 33.07
C LEU A 648 7.77 -15.17 33.28
N LEU A 649 8.53 -15.51 32.22
CA LEU A 649 9.99 -15.68 32.28
C LEU A 649 10.72 -14.36 32.56
N CYS A 650 10.26 -13.23 32.03
CA CYS A 650 10.78 -11.91 32.38
C CYS A 650 10.60 -11.63 33.87
N LEU A 651 9.39 -11.86 34.40
CA LEU A 651 9.10 -11.70 35.82
C LEU A 651 9.94 -12.64 36.69
N LEU A 652 10.12 -13.91 36.31
CA LEU A 652 10.96 -14.89 37.02
C LEU A 652 12.46 -14.56 36.97
N THR A 653 12.92 -13.77 36.00
CA THR A 653 14.34 -13.39 35.82
C THR A 653 14.64 -11.94 36.20
N GLY A 654 13.66 -11.19 36.71
CA GLY A 654 13.80 -9.75 37.01
C GLY A 654 14.00 -8.86 35.77
N ARG A 655 13.84 -9.41 34.56
CA ARG A 655 13.90 -8.62 33.32
C ARG A 655 12.62 -7.79 33.20
N PHE A 656 12.74 -6.56 32.70
CA PHE A 656 11.57 -5.68 32.55
C PHE A 656 10.52 -6.32 31.64
N VAL A 657 9.26 -6.30 32.09
CA VAL A 657 8.13 -6.60 31.22
C VAL A 657 7.98 -5.43 30.25
N PRO A 658 8.11 -5.64 28.93
CA PRO A 658 7.91 -4.55 27.98
C PRO A 658 6.44 -4.09 28.03
N PRO A 659 6.18 -2.77 28.05
CA PRO A 659 4.82 -2.27 27.84
C PRO A 659 4.30 -2.77 26.48
N ILE A 660 2.98 -2.93 26.31
CA ILE A 660 2.45 -3.11 24.96
C ILE A 660 2.68 -1.80 24.21
N ASP A 661 3.33 -1.89 23.05
CA ASP A 661 3.58 -0.71 22.24
C ASP A 661 2.26 -0.07 21.78
N ARG A 662 2.11 1.24 22.00
CA ARG A 662 0.81 1.94 21.86
C ARG A 662 0.26 1.78 20.44
N LYS A 663 1.13 1.90 19.43
CA LYS A 663 0.78 1.72 18.00
C LYS A 663 -0.02 0.42 17.77
N ASN A 664 0.41 -0.68 18.41
CA ASN A 664 -0.16 -2.03 18.22
C ASN A 664 -1.45 -2.29 19.00
N LEU A 665 -1.62 -1.67 20.17
CA LEU A 665 -2.87 -1.74 20.92
C LEU A 665 -3.95 -0.88 20.26
N TYR A 666 -3.56 0.30 19.76
CA TYR A 666 -4.46 1.29 19.19
C TYR A 666 -4.62 1.23 17.68
N SER A 667 -3.97 0.28 16.98
CA SER A 667 -4.17 0.04 15.54
C SER A 667 -5.65 -0.20 15.17
N LEU A 668 -6.50 -0.55 16.14
CA LEU A 668 -7.95 -0.64 15.97
C LEU A 668 -8.59 0.73 15.73
N GLN A 669 -8.23 1.75 16.51
CA GLN A 669 -8.79 3.11 16.43
C GLN A 669 -8.44 3.79 15.09
N TYR A 670 -7.27 3.47 14.54
CA TYR A 670 -6.84 3.96 13.23
C TYR A 670 -7.44 3.21 12.03
N SER A 671 -8.07 2.03 12.23
CA SER A 671 -8.59 1.22 11.11
C SER A 671 -9.83 1.77 10.38
N MET A 672 -10.33 2.93 10.80
CA MET A 672 -11.36 3.73 10.09
C MET A 672 -10.78 4.96 9.37
N LEU A 673 -9.47 5.19 9.48
CA LEU A 673 -8.75 6.33 8.91
C LEU A 673 -7.81 5.87 7.79
N PRO A 674 -7.51 6.72 6.79
CA PRO A 674 -6.56 6.37 5.74
C PRO A 674 -5.12 6.41 6.28
N ALA A 675 -4.32 5.39 5.95
CA ALA A 675 -2.92 5.30 6.37
C ALA A 675 -2.04 6.48 5.91
N GLN A 676 -2.41 7.14 4.81
CA GLN A 676 -1.81 8.39 4.35
C GLN A 676 -2.84 9.54 4.49
N ARG A 677 -2.43 10.64 5.13
CA ARG A 677 -3.25 11.85 5.23
C ARG A 677 -3.40 12.51 3.85
N ALA A 678 -4.63 12.88 3.48
CA ALA A 678 -4.86 13.65 2.25
C ALA A 678 -4.24 15.05 2.35
N GLY A 679 -3.59 15.48 1.27
CA GLY A 679 -2.93 16.77 1.18
C GLY A 679 -3.91 17.92 1.27
N ILE A 680 -3.45 19.06 1.80
CA ILE A 680 -4.27 20.28 1.94
C ILE A 680 -4.76 20.72 0.54
N TRP A 681 -3.91 20.60 -0.48
CA TRP A 681 -4.25 20.92 -1.87
C TRP A 681 -5.25 19.93 -2.49
N ASP A 682 -5.13 18.63 -2.23
CA ASP A 682 -6.07 17.60 -2.73
C ASP A 682 -7.49 17.82 -2.18
N ILE A 683 -7.57 18.21 -0.90
CA ILE A 683 -8.84 18.59 -0.24
C ILE A 683 -9.37 19.90 -0.84
N TRP A 684 -8.51 20.88 -1.15
CA TRP A 684 -8.90 22.13 -1.81
C TRP A 684 -9.46 21.88 -3.22
N GLN A 685 -8.80 21.04 -4.02
CA GLN A 685 -9.27 20.65 -5.34
C GLN A 685 -10.60 19.89 -5.27
N SER A 686 -10.71 18.87 -4.39
CA SER A 686 -11.93 18.07 -4.28
C SER A 686 -13.14 18.79 -3.66
N LEU A 687 -12.93 19.80 -2.81
CA LEU A 687 -14.01 20.65 -2.30
C LEU A 687 -14.51 21.70 -3.30
N ASN A 688 -13.63 22.20 -4.18
CA ASN A 688 -13.98 23.18 -5.21
C ASN A 688 -14.36 22.57 -6.55
N ALA A 689 -14.12 21.27 -6.76
CA ALA A 689 -14.47 20.55 -7.97
C ALA A 689 -15.96 20.77 -8.33
N PRO A 690 -16.29 21.14 -9.59
CA PRO A 690 -17.68 21.24 -10.01
C PRO A 690 -18.34 19.85 -9.97
N LEU A 691 -19.58 19.80 -9.52
CA LEU A 691 -20.42 18.61 -9.64
C LEU A 691 -20.69 18.36 -11.12
N ALA A 692 -19.97 17.40 -11.71
CA ALA A 692 -20.22 16.92 -13.07
C ALA A 692 -21.73 16.66 -13.29
N GLN A 693 -22.32 17.40 -14.22
CA GLN A 693 -23.73 17.24 -14.56
C GLN A 693 -23.96 15.88 -15.24
N PRO A 694 -25.09 15.20 -15.02
CA PRO A 694 -25.43 14.01 -15.80
C PRO A 694 -25.54 14.40 -17.28
N LEU A 695 -24.86 13.64 -18.15
CA LEU A 695 -24.81 13.88 -19.59
C LEU A 695 -26.20 13.70 -20.24
N HIS A 696 -27.00 14.77 -20.25
CA HIS A 696 -28.25 14.82 -20.99
C HIS A 696 -27.96 14.71 -22.49
N SER A 697 -28.34 13.57 -23.08
CA SER A 697 -28.25 13.33 -24.51
C SER A 697 -29.10 14.35 -25.28
N LYS A 698 -28.45 15.35 -25.87
CA LYS A 698 -29.08 16.32 -26.78
C LYS A 698 -29.44 15.62 -28.10
N ASN A 699 -30.63 15.02 -28.18
CA ASN A 699 -31.24 14.65 -29.45
C ASN A 699 -32.78 14.59 -29.37
N GLY A 700 -33.44 15.49 -30.12
CA GLY A 700 -34.80 15.32 -30.62
C GLY A 700 -35.97 15.94 -29.82
N GLY A 701 -36.41 17.13 -30.26
CA GLY A 701 -37.81 17.57 -30.24
C GLY A 701 -38.26 18.49 -29.09
N TYR A 702 -38.90 19.62 -29.45
CA TYR A 702 -39.63 20.51 -28.53
C TYR A 702 -40.99 19.91 -28.11
N VAL A 703 -41.30 19.90 -26.81
CA VAL A 703 -42.60 20.31 -26.18
C VAL A 703 -42.30 20.72 -24.72
N GLU A 704 -43.08 21.67 -24.18
CA GLU A 704 -43.15 22.17 -22.78
C GLU A 704 -43.45 21.05 -21.75
N ASP A 705 -43.23 21.16 -20.43
CA ASP A 705 -42.50 22.12 -19.58
C ASP A 705 -42.18 21.45 -18.20
N GLU A 706 -41.07 21.80 -17.53
CA GLU A 706 -40.76 21.48 -16.11
C GLU A 706 -39.48 22.25 -15.66
N PRO A 707 -39.53 23.19 -14.69
CA PRO A 707 -38.42 24.12 -14.45
C PRO A 707 -37.50 23.74 -13.25
N LEU A 708 -36.26 23.32 -13.54
CA LEU A 708 -35.13 23.31 -12.58
C LEU A 708 -33.78 23.66 -13.25
N PRO A 709 -33.36 24.93 -13.29
CA PRO A 709 -32.11 25.34 -13.93
C PRO A 709 -31.03 25.78 -12.92
N PHE A 710 -30.21 24.86 -12.39
CA PHE A 710 -29.10 25.24 -11.49
C PHE A 710 -27.67 24.99 -11.97
N PHE A 711 -27.12 26.05 -12.57
CA PHE A 711 -25.70 26.31 -12.87
C PHE A 711 -24.97 25.31 -13.78
N VAL A 712 -25.10 25.59 -15.08
CA VAL A 712 -23.93 25.68 -15.95
C VAL A 712 -23.03 26.82 -15.43
N ASN A 713 -21.75 26.52 -15.20
CA ASN A 713 -20.68 27.52 -15.31
C ASN A 713 -20.09 27.40 -16.72
N MET A 714 -19.68 28.51 -17.32
CA MET A 714 -19.22 28.53 -18.71
C MET A 714 -17.82 27.91 -18.86
N ASP A 715 -17.77 26.64 -19.25
CA ASP A 715 -16.96 26.29 -20.40
C ASP A 715 -17.82 26.54 -21.64
N LEU A 716 -17.51 27.61 -22.36
CA LEU A 716 -18.27 28.04 -23.52
C LEU A 716 -17.89 27.17 -24.72
N GLU A 717 -18.58 26.04 -24.90
CA GLU A 717 -18.70 25.39 -26.21
C GLU A 717 -19.42 26.37 -27.15
N LEU A 718 -18.67 27.33 -27.71
CA LEU A 718 -19.22 28.36 -28.57
C LEU A 718 -19.92 27.70 -29.77
N ASP A 719 -21.22 27.91 -29.90
CA ASP A 719 -22.00 27.56 -31.09
C ASP A 719 -21.27 28.03 -32.37
N ASN A 720 -21.45 27.38 -33.52
CA ASN A 720 -20.63 27.64 -34.71
C ASN A 720 -20.65 29.14 -35.12
N ASP A 721 -21.78 29.81 -34.94
CA ASP A 721 -21.97 31.24 -35.15
C ASP A 721 -21.26 32.14 -34.11
N GLN A 722 -21.19 31.66 -32.86
CA GLN A 722 -20.46 32.32 -31.77
C GLN A 722 -18.94 32.10 -31.90
N PHE A 723 -18.52 30.91 -32.36
CA PHE A 723 -17.12 30.61 -32.66
C PHE A 723 -16.62 31.46 -33.84
N TYR A 724 -17.42 31.63 -34.90
CA TYR A 724 -17.12 32.58 -35.97
C TYR A 724 -16.89 34.00 -35.41
N LYS A 725 -17.82 34.50 -34.59
CA LYS A 725 -17.72 35.84 -33.97
C LYS A 725 -16.49 35.97 -33.06
N HIS A 726 -16.19 34.96 -32.25
CA HIS A 726 -14.99 34.93 -31.40
C HIS A 726 -13.70 34.89 -32.23
N PHE A 727 -13.61 33.99 -33.21
CA PHE A 727 -12.45 33.84 -34.10
C PHE A 727 -12.15 35.14 -34.87
N GLN A 728 -13.17 35.80 -35.41
CA GLN A 728 -13.03 37.11 -36.06
C GLN A 728 -12.59 38.20 -35.07
N THR A 729 -13.15 38.25 -33.86
CA THR A 729 -12.77 39.22 -32.83
C THR A 729 -11.33 39.03 -32.37
N THR A 730 -10.91 37.79 -32.13
CA THR A 730 -9.54 37.46 -31.70
C THR A 730 -8.53 37.68 -32.83
N ILE A 731 -8.89 37.44 -34.10
CA ILE A 731 -8.05 37.86 -35.25
C ILE A 731 -7.94 39.38 -35.31
N ALA A 732 -9.03 40.14 -35.21
CA ALA A 732 -8.99 41.60 -35.25
C ALA A 732 -8.09 42.18 -34.13
N GLY A 733 -8.21 41.68 -32.90
CA GLY A 733 -7.35 42.05 -31.79
C GLY A 733 -5.88 41.61 -31.94
N LEU A 734 -5.61 40.51 -32.67
CA LEU A 734 -4.24 40.15 -33.05
C LEU A 734 -3.69 41.11 -34.11
N GLU A 735 -4.47 41.52 -35.11
CA GLU A 735 -4.04 42.48 -36.14
C GLU A 735 -3.79 43.89 -35.58
N GLU A 736 -4.62 44.36 -34.64
CA GLU A 736 -4.38 45.59 -33.89
C GLU A 736 -3.06 45.53 -33.10
N ARG A 737 -2.83 44.42 -32.38
CA ARG A 737 -1.59 44.20 -31.63
C ARG A 737 -0.35 44.11 -32.54
N ILE A 738 -0.49 43.56 -33.75
CA ILE A 738 0.57 43.55 -34.78
C ILE A 738 0.94 44.97 -35.21
N ALA A 739 -0.03 45.88 -35.38
CA ALA A 739 0.26 47.29 -35.63
C ALA A 739 1.07 47.89 -34.47
N GLY A 740 0.69 47.59 -33.22
CA GLY A 740 1.39 48.01 -32.00
C GLY A 740 2.84 47.52 -31.83
N VAL A 741 3.27 46.47 -32.54
CA VAL A 741 4.70 46.06 -32.58
C VAL A 741 5.57 47.14 -33.25
N SER A 742 4.99 47.90 -34.19
CA SER A 742 5.68 48.93 -34.96
C SER A 742 5.95 50.21 -34.16
N THR A 743 5.20 50.44 -33.08
CA THR A 743 5.22 51.68 -32.28
C THR A 743 5.95 51.54 -30.94
N ALA A 744 6.35 50.33 -30.55
CA ALA A 744 7.02 50.07 -29.27
C ALA A 744 8.48 50.54 -29.28
N GLN A 745 8.78 51.54 -28.42
CA GLN A 745 10.05 52.25 -28.39
C GLN A 745 11.22 51.35 -27.95
N THR A 746 11.00 50.50 -26.93
CA THR A 746 12.05 49.66 -26.34
C THR A 746 12.15 48.31 -27.06
N ALA A 747 13.37 47.79 -27.24
CA ALA A 747 13.59 46.47 -27.85
C ALA A 747 12.95 45.32 -27.02
N GLU A 748 12.99 45.44 -25.70
CA GLU A 748 12.39 44.47 -24.77
C GLU A 748 10.85 44.45 -24.89
N GLN A 749 10.20 45.61 -24.94
CA GLN A 749 8.75 45.72 -25.20
C GLN A 749 8.36 45.14 -26.57
N ARG A 750 9.20 45.33 -27.61
CA ARG A 750 8.97 44.71 -28.93
C ARG A 750 9.01 43.18 -28.87
N ASN A 751 9.95 42.60 -28.13
CA ASN A 751 10.02 41.15 -27.94
C ASN A 751 8.81 40.64 -27.13
N GLN A 752 8.50 41.27 -25.99
CA GLN A 752 7.34 40.92 -25.17
C GLN A 752 6.02 40.97 -25.97
N ASN A 753 5.82 42.01 -26.78
CA ASN A 753 4.66 42.12 -27.67
C ASN A 753 4.64 41.01 -28.74
N ALA A 754 5.78 40.73 -29.39
CA ALA A 754 5.87 39.68 -30.40
C ALA A 754 5.56 38.28 -29.83
N ASP A 755 6.10 37.95 -28.65
CA ASP A 755 5.88 36.66 -28.00
C ASP A 755 4.45 36.53 -27.45
N ALA A 756 3.87 37.60 -26.92
CA ALA A 756 2.46 37.64 -26.52
C ALA A 756 1.47 37.60 -27.72
N ILE A 757 1.93 37.87 -28.95
CA ILE A 757 1.16 37.66 -30.18
C ILE A 757 1.32 36.22 -30.68
N ARG A 758 2.55 35.67 -30.67
CA ARG A 758 2.83 34.26 -30.98
C ARG A 758 2.03 33.32 -30.07
N ALA A 759 1.96 33.62 -28.77
CA ALA A 759 1.14 32.89 -27.81
C ALA A 759 -0.36 32.89 -28.20
N GLY A 760 -0.90 34.04 -28.60
CA GLY A 760 -2.30 34.17 -29.05
C GLY A 760 -2.60 33.37 -30.32
N ILE A 761 -1.72 33.39 -31.33
CA ILE A 761 -1.84 32.52 -32.51
C ILE A 761 -1.75 31.04 -32.11
N SER A 762 -0.85 30.70 -31.19
CA SER A 762 -0.68 29.33 -30.70
C SER A 762 -1.85 28.84 -29.84
N GLN A 763 -2.67 29.74 -29.30
CA GLN A 763 -3.96 29.45 -28.68
C GLN A 763 -5.05 29.25 -29.75
N LEU A 764 -5.25 30.24 -30.64
CA LEU A 764 -6.27 30.19 -31.70
C LEU A 764 -6.09 28.98 -32.64
N THR A 765 -4.84 28.54 -32.85
CA THR A 765 -4.52 27.32 -33.63
C THR A 765 -5.00 26.03 -32.94
N ARG A 766 -4.94 25.96 -31.60
CA ARG A 766 -5.47 24.82 -30.83
C ARG A 766 -7.00 24.84 -30.80
N GLU A 767 -7.59 26.00 -30.52
CA GLU A 767 -9.04 26.19 -30.54
C GLU A 767 -9.65 25.83 -31.92
N LEU A 768 -8.96 26.16 -33.02
CA LEU A 768 -9.35 25.75 -34.37
C LEU A 768 -9.14 24.24 -34.64
N ALA A 769 -8.10 23.62 -34.06
CA ALA A 769 -7.88 22.17 -34.15
C ALA A 769 -8.98 21.40 -33.41
N ASP A 770 -9.34 21.82 -32.20
CA ASP A 770 -10.42 21.22 -31.40
C ASP A 770 -11.78 21.44 -32.06
N ALA A 771 -12.03 22.64 -32.61
CA ALA A 771 -13.25 22.94 -33.38
C ALA A 771 -13.31 22.24 -34.77
N SER A 772 -12.20 21.69 -35.29
CA SER A 772 -12.18 21.06 -36.61
C SER A 772 -13.10 19.83 -36.73
N VAL A 773 -13.46 19.20 -35.60
CA VAL A 773 -14.39 18.06 -35.55
C VAL A 773 -15.84 18.47 -35.84
N ARG A 774 -16.21 19.73 -35.57
CA ARG A 774 -17.60 20.24 -35.66
C ARG A 774 -17.86 21.27 -36.78
N LEU A 775 -16.81 21.88 -37.32
CA LEU A 775 -16.92 22.93 -38.34
C LEU A 775 -17.07 22.34 -39.75
N PRO A 776 -17.87 22.95 -40.66
CA PRO A 776 -17.89 22.58 -42.07
C PRO A 776 -16.52 22.73 -42.74
N ARG A 777 -16.20 21.86 -43.70
CA ARG A 777 -14.90 21.88 -44.43
C ARG A 777 -14.62 23.21 -45.15
N TYR A 778 -15.65 23.97 -45.50
CA TYR A 778 -15.52 25.31 -46.08
C TYR A 778 -14.97 26.31 -45.06
N ASP A 779 -15.58 26.39 -43.88
CA ASP A 779 -15.16 27.30 -42.81
C ASP A 779 -13.80 26.91 -42.24
N GLN A 780 -13.54 25.61 -42.08
CA GLN A 780 -12.20 25.10 -41.74
C GLN A 780 -11.12 25.64 -42.69
N ARG A 781 -11.38 25.68 -44.01
CA ARG A 781 -10.45 26.22 -44.99
C ARG A 781 -10.27 27.73 -44.82
N ASN A 782 -11.37 28.47 -44.69
CA ASN A 782 -11.35 29.93 -44.51
C ASN A 782 -10.59 30.35 -43.24
N TYR A 783 -10.82 29.67 -42.11
CA TYR A 783 -10.12 29.93 -40.85
C TYR A 783 -8.62 29.59 -40.94
N ASN A 784 -8.26 28.47 -41.57
CA ASN A 784 -6.84 28.12 -41.80
C ASN A 784 -6.14 29.11 -42.75
N GLU A 785 -6.86 29.69 -43.72
CA GLU A 785 -6.33 30.70 -44.64
C GLU A 785 -6.15 32.05 -43.95
N ALA A 786 -7.12 32.47 -43.12
CA ALA A 786 -7.00 33.66 -42.28
C ALA A 786 -5.83 33.53 -41.27
N LEU A 787 -5.69 32.39 -40.59
CA LEU A 787 -4.63 32.15 -39.62
C LEU A 787 -3.23 32.15 -40.27
N LYS A 788 -3.11 31.62 -41.49
CA LYS A 788 -1.89 31.76 -42.32
C LYS A 788 -1.59 33.22 -42.67
N THR A 789 -2.59 33.99 -43.09
CA THR A 789 -2.43 35.43 -43.39
C THR A 789 -1.99 36.23 -42.17
N VAL A 790 -2.59 36.00 -41.00
CA VAL A 790 -2.18 36.65 -39.74
C VAL A 790 -0.75 36.24 -39.36
N THR A 791 -0.41 34.95 -39.47
CA THR A 791 0.96 34.47 -39.19
C THR A 791 2.00 35.11 -40.12
N ALA A 792 1.67 35.27 -41.40
CA ALA A 792 2.53 35.98 -42.36
C ALA A 792 2.67 37.47 -42.02
N LYS A 793 1.58 38.14 -41.59
CA LYS A 793 1.61 39.53 -41.09
C LYS A 793 2.52 39.66 -39.86
N VAL A 794 2.45 38.73 -38.89
CA VAL A 794 3.36 38.70 -37.72
C VAL A 794 4.80 38.58 -38.17
N ASN A 795 5.13 37.57 -38.98
CA ASN A 795 6.51 37.31 -39.37
C ASN A 795 7.10 38.54 -40.09
N ALA A 796 6.39 39.09 -41.09
CA ALA A 796 6.81 40.29 -41.79
C ALA A 796 6.92 41.54 -40.90
N ALA A 797 6.08 41.67 -39.86
CA ALA A 797 6.21 42.74 -38.86
C ALA A 797 7.44 42.54 -37.96
N THR A 798 7.70 41.31 -37.48
CA THR A 798 8.88 41.00 -36.66
C THR A 798 10.19 41.09 -37.45
N GLU A 799 10.19 40.75 -38.74
CA GLU A 799 11.34 40.94 -39.64
C GLU A 799 11.62 42.42 -39.90
N LYS A 800 10.58 43.25 -40.11
CA LYS A 800 10.72 44.72 -40.21
C LYS A 800 11.19 45.36 -38.89
N ALA A 801 10.83 44.77 -37.75
CA ALA A 801 11.25 45.21 -36.42
C ALA A 801 12.62 44.66 -35.98
N ALA A 802 13.21 43.73 -36.73
CA ALA A 802 14.50 43.13 -36.41
C ALA A 802 15.65 44.13 -36.59
N PRO A 803 16.66 44.15 -35.68
CA PRO A 803 17.82 45.02 -35.84
C PRO A 803 18.65 44.61 -37.07
N LYS A 804 19.05 45.59 -37.90
CA LYS A 804 19.89 45.33 -39.08
C LYS A 804 21.20 44.64 -38.66
N PRO A 805 21.56 43.48 -39.23
CA PRO A 805 22.74 42.75 -38.81
C PRO A 805 24.02 43.49 -39.21
N ARG A 806 24.77 43.97 -38.21
CA ARG A 806 26.19 44.35 -38.40
C ARG A 806 27.06 43.10 -38.26
N PHE A 807 27.83 42.81 -39.30
CA PHE A 807 28.83 41.74 -39.39
C PHE A 807 28.35 40.30 -39.09
N GLN A 808 28.02 39.58 -40.17
CA GLN A 808 28.19 38.12 -40.24
C GLN A 808 29.13 37.79 -41.40
N PHE A 809 30.21 37.07 -41.12
CA PHE A 809 31.11 36.56 -42.15
C PHE A 809 30.50 35.31 -42.81
N ARG A 810 30.37 35.32 -44.14
CA ARG A 810 29.93 34.14 -44.90
C ARG A 810 30.93 32.99 -44.78
N ARG A 811 30.42 31.77 -44.67
CA ARG A 811 31.14 30.54 -45.04
C ARG A 811 30.30 29.75 -46.04
N SER A 812 30.88 29.44 -47.21
CA SER A 812 30.60 28.21 -47.94
C SER A 812 31.61 28.05 -49.09
N ALA A 813 32.45 27.02 -49.01
CA ALA A 813 33.05 26.29 -50.13
C ALA A 813 33.98 25.19 -49.59
N VAL A 814 33.80 23.95 -50.06
CA VAL A 814 34.75 22.83 -49.97
C VAL A 814 34.64 22.14 -51.32
N PRO A 815 35.71 22.06 -52.12
CA PRO A 815 36.42 20.77 -52.21
C PRO A 815 37.93 20.85 -52.53
N SER A 816 38.77 20.29 -51.65
CA SER A 816 39.87 19.36 -52.02
C SER A 816 40.56 18.78 -50.78
N ARG A 817 40.92 17.50 -50.86
CA ARG A 817 41.92 16.80 -50.02
C ARG A 817 43.28 16.85 -50.76
N PRO A 818 44.46 16.53 -50.16
CA PRO A 818 44.66 15.65 -48.98
C PRO A 818 45.74 16.08 -47.95
N ASN A 819 46.01 15.15 -47.01
CA ASN A 819 47.19 14.97 -46.13
C ASN A 819 47.24 15.68 -44.75
N GLY A 820 47.23 14.86 -43.67
CA GLY A 820 48.00 15.09 -42.43
C GLY A 820 47.28 15.54 -41.14
N PRO A 821 47.10 14.65 -40.14
CA PRO A 821 47.07 14.95 -38.70
C PRO A 821 48.37 14.41 -38.01
N CYS A 822 48.71 14.60 -36.73
CA CYS A 822 47.97 15.08 -35.54
C CYS A 822 48.97 15.64 -34.48
N ALA A 823 48.57 16.60 -33.61
CA ALA A 823 49.32 16.97 -32.39
C ALA A 823 48.52 17.85 -31.40
N THR A 824 48.95 17.85 -30.11
CA THR A 824 48.66 18.82 -29.01
C THR A 824 47.20 19.05 -28.56
N ASP A 825 46.80 19.05 -27.29
CA ASP A 825 47.44 19.24 -25.96
C ASP A 825 47.59 20.71 -25.43
N THR A 826 47.23 20.86 -24.15
CA THR A 826 47.52 21.86 -23.09
C THR A 826 47.30 23.39 -23.22
N ARG A 827 46.50 23.88 -22.24
CA ARG A 827 46.82 24.97 -21.26
C ARG A 827 46.71 26.46 -21.64
N LYS A 828 46.10 27.24 -20.73
CA LYS A 828 46.50 28.64 -20.41
C LYS A 828 46.03 29.12 -19.02
N LEU A 829 46.87 29.90 -18.34
CA LEU A 829 46.51 30.89 -17.30
C LEU A 829 46.47 32.29 -18.01
N THR A 830 46.11 33.45 -17.43
CA THR A 830 46.39 34.06 -16.11
C THR A 830 45.42 35.21 -15.75
N THR A 831 45.05 35.27 -14.46
CA THR A 831 45.00 36.44 -13.52
C THR A 831 44.78 37.89 -14.04
N THR A 832 44.00 38.74 -13.35
CA THR A 832 44.46 39.40 -12.08
C THR A 832 43.32 40.09 -11.26
N HIS A 833 43.43 40.00 -9.92
CA HIS A 833 43.08 40.94 -8.82
C HIS A 833 41.72 41.71 -8.77
N ALA A 834 41.06 41.90 -7.61
CA ALA A 834 41.19 41.38 -6.22
C ALA A 834 39.82 41.60 -5.50
N SER A 835 39.57 41.83 -4.19
CA SER A 835 40.33 41.99 -2.91
C SER A 835 39.29 41.99 -1.74
N ALA A 836 39.59 41.94 -0.43
CA ALA A 836 40.52 41.15 0.39
C ALA A 836 40.27 41.46 1.90
N SER A 837 40.18 40.47 2.80
CA SER A 837 40.28 40.64 4.28
C SER A 837 40.66 39.30 4.96
N THR A 838 41.34 39.36 6.12
CA THR A 838 42.23 38.26 6.58
C THR A 838 42.39 38.14 8.11
N GLN A 839 42.31 36.92 8.65
CA GLN A 839 42.98 36.38 9.87
C GLN A 839 42.65 34.87 9.90
N ARG A 840 43.54 33.86 9.97
CA ARG A 840 44.90 33.63 10.53
C ARG A 840 44.95 33.31 12.04
N LEU A 841 45.12 32.03 12.34
CA LEU A 841 46.07 31.55 13.36
C LEU A 841 46.64 30.18 12.96
N GLU A 842 47.71 29.75 13.60
CA GLU A 842 48.57 28.63 13.16
C GLU A 842 48.55 27.44 14.13
N SER A 843 48.98 26.28 13.63
CA SER A 843 49.06 25.02 14.37
C SER A 843 50.33 24.88 15.22
N GLN A 844 50.23 24.23 16.38
CA GLN A 844 51.36 23.51 16.97
C GLN A 844 50.97 22.08 17.35
N SER A 845 51.95 21.18 17.28
CA SER A 845 51.83 19.72 17.43
C SER A 845 53.10 19.19 18.08
N GLN A 846 52.99 18.15 18.93
CA GLN A 846 54.01 17.17 19.37
C GLN A 846 53.39 16.38 20.56
N SER A 847 53.64 15.08 20.81
CA SER A 847 54.45 14.06 20.12
C SER A 847 53.92 12.64 20.42
N GLN A 848 54.12 11.72 19.46
CA GLN A 848 54.58 10.30 19.55
C GLN A 848 54.21 9.42 20.79
N SER A 849 53.99 8.10 20.67
CA SER A 849 54.67 7.13 19.79
C SER A 849 53.82 5.89 19.38
N GLN A 850 54.42 5.01 18.59
CA GLN A 850 53.84 3.90 17.80
C GLN A 850 53.32 2.70 18.61
N LEU A 851 52.38 1.92 18.03
CA LEU A 851 52.50 0.46 17.74
C LEU A 851 51.26 -0.10 16.98
N LEU A 852 51.37 -1.31 16.40
CA LEU A 852 50.30 -1.98 15.64
C LEU A 852 49.59 -3.10 16.45
N PRO A 853 48.32 -3.37 16.13
CA PRO A 853 47.81 -4.74 15.89
C PRO A 853 47.16 -4.85 14.50
N GLN A 854 47.39 -5.87 13.66
CA GLN A 854 47.02 -7.29 13.77
C GLN A 854 45.51 -7.59 13.70
N THR A 855 45.14 -8.54 12.83
CA THR A 855 43.77 -8.89 12.44
C THR A 855 43.49 -10.40 12.56
N GLN A 856 42.38 -10.77 13.19
CA GLN A 856 41.63 -12.05 13.11
C GLN A 856 40.41 -11.95 14.06
N ASP A 857 39.24 -12.58 13.91
CA ASP A 857 38.48 -13.09 12.74
C ASP A 857 37.07 -13.49 13.25
N SER A 858 35.98 -13.19 12.51
CA SER A 858 34.69 -13.89 12.67
C SER A 858 33.61 -13.48 11.64
N SER A 859 33.23 -14.43 10.78
CA SER A 859 31.85 -14.76 10.38
C SER A 859 30.94 -13.65 9.80
N PRO A 860 30.71 -13.61 8.48
CA PRO A 860 29.64 -12.83 7.87
C PRO A 860 28.33 -13.64 7.84
N ASN A 861 27.20 -13.04 8.24
CA ASN A 861 25.89 -13.63 7.98
C ASN A 861 24.80 -12.56 7.92
N ASP A 862 24.71 -11.84 6.79
CA ASP A 862 23.48 -11.15 6.42
C ASP A 862 23.38 -10.88 4.91
N ILE A 863 22.18 -11.04 4.36
CA ILE A 863 21.88 -10.83 2.92
C ILE A 863 21.04 -9.55 2.77
N GLY A 864 21.72 -8.41 2.90
CA GLY A 864 21.14 -7.10 2.62
C GLY A 864 20.99 -6.87 1.12
N HIS A 865 19.78 -7.07 0.57
CA HIS A 865 19.41 -6.54 -0.74
C HIS A 865 19.23 -5.02 -0.65
N GLY A 866 20.29 -4.27 -0.94
CA GLY A 866 20.16 -2.83 -1.20
C GLY A 866 19.29 -2.61 -2.44
N ARG A 867 18.25 -1.78 -2.30
CA ARG A 867 17.43 -1.30 -3.41
C ARG A 867 17.49 0.23 -3.40
N GLU A 868 17.74 0.81 -4.56
CA GLU A 868 18.14 2.22 -4.67
C GLU A 868 16.95 3.16 -4.46
N ASN A 869 17.12 4.18 -3.60
CA ASN A 869 16.22 5.32 -3.54
C ASN A 869 16.67 6.37 -4.57
N GLY A 870 15.73 6.84 -5.39
CA GLY A 870 16.04 7.60 -6.60
C GLY A 870 16.60 9.01 -6.34
N VAL A 871 17.91 9.15 -6.52
CA VAL A 871 18.52 10.42 -6.95
C VAL A 871 18.83 10.28 -8.45
N VAL A 872 18.40 11.25 -9.26
CA VAL A 872 18.67 11.23 -10.72
C VAL A 872 20.11 11.70 -10.98
N SER A 873 21.08 10.79 -10.79
CA SER A 873 22.37 10.93 -11.47
C SER A 873 22.20 10.54 -12.94
N SER A 874 22.85 11.25 -13.86
CA SER A 874 22.79 10.95 -15.30
C SER A 874 23.80 9.87 -15.69
N GLU A 875 23.89 8.81 -14.90
CA GLU A 875 24.85 7.72 -15.09
C GLU A 875 24.20 6.57 -15.88
N LYS A 876 24.98 5.97 -16.80
CA LYS A 876 24.48 5.01 -17.77
C LYS A 876 24.52 3.61 -17.18
N ASP A 877 23.37 2.97 -16.94
CA ASP A 877 23.36 1.58 -16.46
C ASP A 877 23.86 0.60 -17.54
N TYR A 878 25.12 0.20 -17.39
CA TYR A 878 25.77 -0.80 -18.21
C TYR A 878 25.21 -2.21 -18.03
N ASN A 879 24.58 -2.54 -16.89
CA ASN A 879 23.96 -3.85 -16.68
C ASN A 879 22.68 -3.98 -17.51
N CYS A 880 21.89 -2.92 -17.66
CA CYS A 880 20.84 -2.84 -18.69
C CYS A 880 21.40 -2.88 -20.12
N GLU A 881 22.52 -2.19 -20.43
CA GLU A 881 23.15 -2.28 -21.78
C GLU A 881 23.55 -3.72 -22.14
N ILE A 882 24.20 -4.43 -21.22
CA ILE A 882 24.63 -5.83 -21.38
C ILE A 882 23.41 -6.75 -21.58
N LYS A 883 22.26 -6.44 -20.95
CA LYS A 883 21.01 -7.17 -21.14
C LYS A 883 20.33 -6.83 -22.48
N ALA A 884 20.46 -5.60 -22.97
CA ALA A 884 19.86 -5.11 -24.21
C ALA A 884 20.60 -5.50 -25.52
N GLN A 885 21.92 -5.75 -25.45
CA GLN A 885 22.69 -6.31 -26.58
C GLN A 885 22.11 -7.67 -27.04
N LYS A 886 22.40 -8.11 -28.27
CA LYS A 886 21.93 -9.41 -28.83
C LYS A 886 23.03 -10.33 -29.35
N SER A 887 24.30 -9.92 -29.30
CA SER A 887 25.47 -10.72 -29.66
C SER A 887 25.75 -11.85 -28.66
N ARG A 888 26.35 -12.97 -29.12
CA ARG A 888 26.76 -14.09 -28.23
C ARG A 888 27.80 -13.63 -27.18
N VAL A 889 28.75 -12.79 -27.60
CA VAL A 889 29.68 -12.08 -26.71
C VAL A 889 29.18 -10.65 -26.49
N ARG A 890 29.01 -10.25 -25.22
CA ARG A 890 28.68 -8.88 -24.83
C ARG A 890 29.95 -8.06 -24.69
N ARG A 891 29.95 -6.85 -25.27
CA ARG A 891 31.06 -5.89 -25.20
C ARG A 891 30.49 -4.53 -24.79
N PRO A 892 30.37 -4.24 -23.48
CA PRO A 892 29.93 -2.93 -22.97
C PRO A 892 31.02 -1.86 -23.16
N SER A 893 30.59 -0.60 -23.29
CA SER A 893 31.50 0.54 -23.48
C SER A 893 31.61 1.41 -22.22
N PHE A 894 32.46 0.99 -21.28
CA PHE A 894 32.75 1.71 -20.01
C PHE A 894 33.55 3.02 -20.21
N SER A 895 33.12 3.89 -21.11
CA SER A 895 33.84 5.10 -21.53
C SER A 895 33.59 6.34 -20.67
N SER A 896 32.65 6.30 -19.73
CA SER A 896 32.25 7.47 -18.93
C SER A 896 32.22 7.25 -17.41
N VAL A 897 32.68 6.09 -16.92
CA VAL A 897 32.68 5.73 -15.50
C VAL A 897 34.06 5.19 -15.11
N LYS A 898 34.47 5.39 -13.84
CA LYS A 898 35.82 5.06 -13.34
C LYS A 898 35.97 3.64 -12.79
N GLU A 899 34.88 2.92 -12.61
CA GLU A 899 34.82 1.58 -12.00
C GLU A 899 33.97 0.64 -12.86
N VAL A 900 34.32 -0.64 -12.87
CA VAL A 900 33.53 -1.69 -13.55
C VAL A 900 32.66 -2.42 -12.52
N SER A 901 31.34 -2.31 -12.64
CA SER A 901 30.38 -3.03 -11.78
C SER A 901 29.44 -3.89 -12.61
N LEU A 902 29.56 -5.21 -12.48
CA LEU A 902 28.81 -6.22 -13.22
C LEU A 902 27.93 -7.05 -12.26
N ALA A 903 26.61 -6.95 -12.42
CA ALA A 903 25.65 -7.51 -11.47
C ALA A 903 24.44 -8.22 -12.11
N HIS A 904 24.04 -9.34 -11.50
CA HIS A 904 22.81 -10.08 -11.81
C HIS A 904 22.73 -10.56 -13.28
N HIS A 905 23.70 -11.37 -13.72
CA HIS A 905 23.76 -11.95 -15.07
C HIS A 905 23.71 -13.49 -15.03
N LEU A 906 22.99 -14.08 -16.00
CA LEU A 906 22.75 -15.53 -16.09
C LEU A 906 23.00 -16.03 -17.52
N ASN A 907 23.89 -17.01 -17.69
CA ASN A 907 24.19 -17.67 -18.97
C ASN A 907 24.66 -16.70 -20.09
N VAL A 908 25.47 -15.71 -19.74
CA VAL A 908 26.01 -14.67 -20.65
C VAL A 908 27.54 -14.75 -20.74
N ARG A 909 28.10 -14.52 -21.94
CA ARG A 909 29.53 -14.21 -22.10
C ARG A 909 29.76 -12.70 -22.21
N ILE A 910 30.59 -12.15 -21.33
CA ILE A 910 30.96 -10.72 -21.26
C ILE A 910 32.48 -10.63 -21.46
N SER A 911 32.94 -9.73 -22.33
CA SER A 911 34.36 -9.43 -22.54
C SER A 911 34.55 -7.91 -22.61
N LEU A 912 35.49 -7.37 -21.83
CA LEU A 912 35.76 -5.94 -21.82
C LEU A 912 36.68 -5.54 -22.98
N PRO A 913 36.25 -4.63 -23.88
CA PRO A 913 37.16 -4.06 -24.88
C PRO A 913 38.19 -3.14 -24.22
N GLU A 914 39.32 -2.90 -24.90
CA GLU A 914 40.39 -1.99 -24.45
C GLU A 914 39.89 -0.57 -24.13
N THR A 915 38.79 -0.14 -24.75
CA THR A 915 38.12 1.14 -24.45
C THR A 915 37.55 1.23 -23.03
N ALA A 916 37.48 0.12 -22.28
CA ALA A 916 37.15 0.09 -20.85
C ALA A 916 38.35 0.36 -19.92
N ALA A 917 39.57 0.56 -20.45
CA ALA A 917 40.79 0.88 -19.68
C ALA A 917 40.63 2.07 -18.70
N VAL A 918 39.74 3.02 -19.03
CA VAL A 918 39.41 4.20 -18.21
C VAL A 918 38.68 3.85 -16.90
N ALA A 919 38.03 2.68 -16.85
CA ALA A 919 37.19 2.23 -15.74
C ALA A 919 37.92 1.35 -14.71
N THR A 920 39.25 1.47 -14.61
CA THR A 920 40.11 0.58 -13.82
C THR A 920 40.38 1.03 -12.38
N ALA A 921 39.65 2.01 -11.83
CA ALA A 921 39.83 2.42 -10.44
C ALA A 921 39.41 1.32 -9.44
N ALA A 922 38.32 0.61 -9.72
CA ALA A 922 37.91 -0.59 -9.01
C ALA A 922 37.08 -1.51 -9.93
N GLY A 923 37.04 -2.80 -9.61
CA GLY A 923 36.18 -3.76 -10.30
C GLY A 923 35.35 -4.62 -9.33
N ARG A 924 34.10 -4.87 -9.68
CA ARG A 924 33.13 -5.59 -8.86
C ARG A 924 32.27 -6.53 -9.69
N LEU A 925 32.17 -7.78 -9.26
CA LEU A 925 31.40 -8.85 -9.91
C LEU A 925 30.51 -9.54 -8.87
N THR A 926 29.18 -9.42 -9.01
CA THR A 926 28.21 -9.86 -8.01
C THR A 926 27.01 -10.59 -8.60
N ASP A 927 26.59 -11.70 -8.00
CA ASP A 927 25.39 -12.47 -8.39
C ASP A 927 25.43 -12.91 -9.87
N VAL A 928 26.44 -13.70 -10.22
CA VAL A 928 26.71 -14.13 -11.60
C VAL A 928 26.70 -15.65 -11.71
N VAL A 929 25.92 -16.19 -12.64
CA VAL A 929 25.67 -17.64 -12.76
C VAL A 929 25.77 -18.11 -14.21
N GLY A 930 26.47 -19.22 -14.47
CA GLY A 930 26.55 -19.80 -15.82
C GLY A 930 27.31 -18.94 -16.83
N CYS A 931 28.13 -17.99 -16.38
CA CYS A 931 28.70 -16.93 -17.23
C CYS A 931 30.18 -17.16 -17.56
N VAL A 932 30.64 -16.54 -18.66
CA VAL A 932 32.05 -16.37 -18.97
C VAL A 932 32.35 -14.87 -18.94
N VAL A 933 33.17 -14.41 -17.99
CA VAL A 933 33.47 -12.98 -17.79
C VAL A 933 34.96 -12.74 -17.94
N ASP A 934 35.33 -12.06 -19.02
CA ASP A 934 36.70 -11.63 -19.31
C ASP A 934 36.85 -10.11 -19.13
N MET A 935 37.78 -9.71 -18.27
CA MET A 935 38.12 -8.31 -18.00
C MET A 935 39.59 -8.00 -18.34
N SER A 936 40.33 -8.98 -18.89
CA SER A 936 41.75 -8.84 -19.18
C SER A 936 42.03 -7.73 -20.19
N GLY A 937 41.19 -7.58 -21.22
CA GLY A 937 41.28 -6.55 -22.25
C GLY A 937 41.29 -5.11 -21.73
N ALA A 938 40.63 -4.82 -20.60
CA ALA A 938 40.71 -3.49 -19.97
C ALA A 938 42.09 -3.22 -19.35
N THR A 939 42.74 -4.25 -18.79
CA THR A 939 44.05 -4.17 -18.13
C THR A 939 45.24 -4.41 -19.06
N ARG A 940 45.01 -4.95 -20.27
CA ARG A 940 46.07 -5.26 -21.26
C ARG A 940 46.64 -4.00 -21.93
N SER A 941 45.87 -2.90 -21.95
CA SER A 941 46.27 -1.58 -22.47
C SER A 941 46.12 -0.44 -21.43
N GLY A 942 45.28 -0.63 -20.41
CA GLY A 942 45.04 0.33 -19.33
C GLY A 942 45.92 0.14 -18.10
N SER A 943 45.62 0.92 -17.05
CA SER A 943 46.14 0.66 -15.70
C SER A 943 45.56 -0.63 -15.10
N PRO A 944 46.30 -1.35 -14.25
CA PRO A 944 45.75 -2.47 -13.48
C PRO A 944 44.70 -1.98 -12.47
N PHE A 945 43.72 -2.83 -12.13
CA PHE A 945 42.69 -2.49 -11.16
C PHE A 945 43.29 -2.19 -9.78
N ALA A 946 42.89 -1.10 -9.12
CA ALA A 946 43.40 -0.79 -7.77
C ALA A 946 42.83 -1.71 -6.67
N GLY A 947 41.71 -2.40 -6.94
CA GLY A 947 41.13 -3.46 -6.10
C GLY A 947 40.01 -4.18 -6.83
N PHE A 948 39.75 -5.44 -6.45
CA PHE A 948 38.74 -6.28 -7.10
C PHE A 948 37.88 -7.07 -6.10
N ALA A 949 36.57 -7.13 -6.33
CA ALA A 949 35.60 -7.79 -5.45
C ALA A 949 34.71 -8.78 -6.23
N ILE A 950 34.77 -10.06 -5.84
CA ILE A 950 34.04 -11.18 -6.43
C ILE A 950 33.10 -11.74 -5.35
N LYS A 951 31.77 -11.67 -5.53
CA LYS A 951 30.81 -12.23 -4.56
C LYS A 951 29.66 -12.99 -5.22
N ASN A 952 29.31 -14.14 -4.63
CA ASN A 952 28.16 -14.96 -5.03
C ASN A 952 28.18 -15.32 -6.52
N ILE A 953 29.13 -16.20 -6.89
CA ILE A 953 29.29 -16.69 -8.27
C ILE A 953 29.12 -18.19 -8.29
N ASN A 954 28.36 -18.70 -9.25
CA ASN A 954 28.14 -20.14 -9.42
C ASN A 954 28.39 -20.56 -10.88
N SER A 955 29.03 -21.70 -11.08
CA SER A 955 29.13 -22.36 -12.40
C SER A 955 29.61 -21.41 -13.50
N SER A 956 30.66 -20.65 -13.26
CA SER A 956 31.14 -19.59 -14.17
C SER A 956 32.67 -19.63 -14.38
N LEU A 957 33.14 -19.02 -15.47
CA LEU A 957 34.55 -18.73 -15.74
C LEU A 957 34.79 -17.22 -15.60
N VAL A 958 35.78 -16.81 -14.79
CA VAL A 958 36.11 -15.39 -14.58
C VAL A 958 37.61 -15.14 -14.77
N ILE A 959 37.96 -14.21 -15.65
CA ILE A 959 39.33 -13.77 -15.92
C ILE A 959 39.42 -12.29 -15.50
N SER A 960 40.11 -11.99 -14.39
CA SER A 960 40.07 -10.65 -13.77
C SER A 960 40.90 -9.58 -14.47
N GLY A 961 41.92 -9.99 -15.24
CA GLY A 961 43.03 -9.10 -15.58
C GLY A 961 43.91 -8.77 -14.37
N THR A 962 44.83 -7.82 -14.54
CA THR A 962 45.84 -7.45 -13.54
C THR A 962 45.28 -6.52 -12.47
N VAL A 963 45.50 -6.86 -11.19
CA VAL A 963 45.06 -6.09 -10.02
C VAL A 963 46.27 -5.68 -9.15
N ALA A 964 46.50 -4.38 -8.98
CA ALA A 964 47.62 -3.84 -8.21
C ALA A 964 47.40 -3.88 -6.68
N GLY A 965 46.15 -4.00 -6.24
CA GLY A 965 45.76 -4.08 -4.82
C GLY A 965 45.21 -5.44 -4.40
N PRO A 966 44.30 -5.48 -3.41
CA PRO A 966 43.71 -6.71 -2.91
C PRO A 966 42.54 -7.20 -3.78
N VAL A 967 42.42 -8.52 -3.87
CA VAL A 967 41.25 -9.22 -4.42
C VAL A 967 40.50 -9.93 -3.29
N HIS A 968 39.22 -9.60 -3.12
CA HIS A 968 38.32 -10.28 -2.19
C HIS A 968 37.37 -11.20 -2.94
N ILE A 969 37.28 -12.46 -2.51
CA ILE A 969 36.44 -13.49 -3.11
C ILE A 969 35.54 -14.07 -2.02
N THR A 970 34.23 -14.14 -2.27
CA THR A 970 33.26 -14.62 -1.27
C THR A 970 32.14 -15.43 -1.92
N ALA A 971 31.81 -16.59 -1.37
CA ALA A 971 30.69 -17.44 -1.80
C ALA A 971 30.76 -17.81 -3.31
N VAL A 972 31.91 -18.30 -3.78
CA VAL A 972 32.08 -18.79 -5.16
C VAL A 972 32.00 -20.32 -5.19
N ARG A 973 31.24 -20.88 -6.13
CA ARG A 973 30.97 -22.32 -6.23
C ARG A 973 31.11 -22.85 -7.65
N ASP A 974 31.64 -24.06 -7.79
CA ASP A 974 31.70 -24.83 -9.04
C ASP A 974 32.25 -24.03 -10.24
N SER A 975 33.22 -23.15 -10.00
CA SER A 975 33.67 -22.12 -10.96
C SER A 975 35.18 -22.20 -11.22
N VAL A 976 35.63 -21.56 -12.28
CA VAL A 976 37.06 -21.43 -12.63
C VAL A 976 37.45 -19.96 -12.65
N LEU A 977 38.55 -19.62 -11.98
CA LEU A 977 39.00 -18.25 -11.79
C LEU A 977 40.45 -18.10 -12.30
N VAL A 978 40.72 -17.07 -13.09
CA VAL A 978 42.06 -16.66 -13.53
C VAL A 978 42.34 -15.27 -12.96
N ILE A 979 43.26 -15.19 -11.99
CA ILE A 979 43.45 -14.01 -11.15
C ILE A 979 44.93 -13.64 -11.04
N VAL A 980 45.22 -12.36 -11.25
CA VAL A 980 46.56 -11.79 -11.22
C VAL A 980 46.54 -10.58 -10.28
N ALA A 981 47.12 -10.73 -9.08
CA ALA A 981 46.88 -9.81 -7.96
C ALA A 981 48.12 -9.56 -7.08
N ARG A 982 48.12 -8.48 -6.30
CA ARG A 982 49.15 -8.29 -5.26
C ARG A 982 48.82 -9.02 -3.96
N GLN A 983 47.54 -9.13 -3.61
CA GLN A 983 47.04 -9.79 -2.39
C GLN A 983 45.67 -10.44 -2.69
N ILE A 984 45.34 -11.56 -2.06
CA ILE A 984 44.07 -12.28 -2.27
C ILE A 984 43.53 -12.86 -0.96
N ARG A 985 42.21 -12.72 -0.74
CA ARG A 985 41.47 -13.30 0.39
C ARG A 985 40.21 -14.00 -0.11
N ILE A 986 39.99 -15.24 0.33
CA ILE A 986 38.92 -16.12 -0.17
C ILE A 986 38.08 -16.64 1.01
N HIS A 987 36.75 -16.50 0.93
CA HIS A 987 35.80 -16.87 1.97
C HIS A 987 34.61 -17.67 1.42
N GLU A 988 34.12 -18.72 2.10
CA GLU A 988 32.92 -19.49 1.69
C GLU A 988 32.97 -20.12 0.27
N CYS A 989 34.16 -20.42 -0.26
CA CYS A 989 34.31 -20.93 -1.62
C CYS A 989 34.42 -22.47 -1.66
N HIS A 990 33.66 -23.12 -2.56
CA HIS A 990 33.57 -24.58 -2.64
C HIS A 990 33.73 -25.10 -4.09
N ASN A 991 34.61 -26.09 -4.29
CA ASN A 991 34.90 -26.68 -5.60
C ASN A 991 35.24 -25.62 -6.67
N VAL A 992 36.33 -24.87 -6.44
CA VAL A 992 36.77 -23.77 -7.32
C VAL A 992 38.22 -23.99 -7.74
N ASP A 993 38.46 -23.91 -9.04
CA ASP A 993 39.80 -24.06 -9.63
C ASP A 993 40.36 -22.68 -9.97
N ILE A 994 41.52 -22.36 -9.39
CA ILE A 994 42.07 -21.00 -9.34
C ILE A 994 43.46 -20.98 -9.96
N TYR A 995 43.55 -20.46 -11.18
CA TYR A 995 44.79 -20.09 -11.83
C TYR A 995 45.22 -18.74 -11.24
N LEU A 996 46.30 -18.74 -10.45
CA LEU A 996 46.71 -17.62 -9.62
C LEU A 996 48.14 -17.13 -9.91
N HIS A 997 48.27 -15.81 -10.03
CA HIS A 997 49.52 -15.08 -9.79
C HIS A 997 49.29 -14.16 -8.60
N CYS A 998 50.02 -14.34 -7.51
CA CYS A 998 49.91 -13.48 -6.32
C CYS A 998 51.27 -13.04 -5.78
N GLY A 999 51.46 -11.73 -5.60
CA GLY A 999 52.66 -11.15 -5.00
C GLY A 999 52.80 -11.36 -3.48
N SER A 1000 51.77 -11.92 -2.83
CA SER A 1000 51.79 -12.38 -1.44
C SER A 1000 51.18 -13.77 -1.31
N ARG A 1001 51.32 -14.38 -0.14
CA ARG A 1001 50.57 -15.57 0.23
C ARG A 1001 49.05 -15.36 0.08
N PRO A 1002 48.33 -16.31 -0.53
CA PRO A 1002 46.87 -16.35 -0.53
C PRO A 1002 46.32 -16.73 0.85
N ILE A 1003 45.21 -16.11 1.26
CA ILE A 1003 44.52 -16.41 2.54
C ILE A 1003 43.14 -17.03 2.24
N ILE A 1004 42.80 -18.13 2.94
CA ILE A 1004 41.49 -18.79 2.82
C ILE A 1004 40.80 -18.98 4.19
N GLU A 1005 39.47 -18.86 4.19
CA GLU A 1005 38.58 -19.08 5.34
C GLU A 1005 37.26 -19.74 4.88
N ASP A 1006 36.68 -20.68 5.64
CA ASP A 1006 35.42 -21.40 5.32
C ASP A 1006 35.33 -22.00 3.89
N CYS A 1007 36.47 -22.31 3.28
CA CYS A 1007 36.56 -22.87 1.93
C CYS A 1007 36.72 -24.41 1.95
N SER A 1008 36.35 -25.08 0.86
CA SER A 1008 36.57 -26.54 0.72
C SER A 1008 36.72 -27.00 -0.73
N GLY A 1009 37.79 -27.73 -1.03
CA GLY A 1009 38.04 -28.26 -2.38
C GLY A 1009 38.48 -27.17 -3.37
N LEU A 1010 39.29 -26.21 -2.92
CA LEU A 1010 39.98 -25.28 -3.81
C LEU A 1010 41.17 -25.99 -4.46
N LYS A 1011 41.40 -25.81 -5.76
CA LYS A 1011 42.63 -26.27 -6.43
C LYS A 1011 43.36 -25.06 -7.01
N PHE A 1012 44.63 -24.90 -6.67
CA PHE A 1012 45.46 -23.80 -7.14
C PHE A 1012 46.41 -24.24 -8.24
N ALA A 1013 46.55 -23.40 -9.26
CA ALA A 1013 47.50 -23.55 -10.37
C ALA A 1013 48.24 -22.22 -10.60
N PRO A 1014 49.43 -22.20 -11.21
CA PRO A 1014 50.02 -20.95 -11.68
C PRO A 1014 49.19 -20.40 -12.86
N VAL A 1015 49.11 -19.06 -12.99
CA VAL A 1015 48.64 -18.42 -14.24
C VAL A 1015 49.61 -18.73 -15.38
N THR A 1016 49.07 -18.97 -16.57
CA THR A 1016 49.78 -19.21 -17.83
C THR A 1016 50.57 -17.99 -18.30
N GLU A 1017 51.61 -18.19 -19.12
CA GLU A 1017 52.48 -17.08 -19.56
C GLU A 1017 51.69 -16.02 -20.34
N TYR A 1018 50.65 -16.45 -21.07
CA TYR A 1018 49.71 -15.58 -21.79
C TYR A 1018 49.01 -14.51 -20.93
N TYR A 1019 48.79 -14.77 -19.63
CA TYR A 1019 48.19 -13.81 -18.68
C TYR A 1019 49.16 -13.32 -17.60
N ALA A 1020 50.47 -13.60 -17.73
CA ALA A 1020 51.46 -13.20 -16.72
C ALA A 1020 51.66 -11.66 -16.71
N PRO A 1021 51.79 -11.02 -15.52
CA PRO A 1021 51.89 -9.56 -15.39
C PRO A 1021 53.26 -8.96 -15.75
N GLY A 1022 54.20 -9.76 -16.26
CA GLY A 1022 55.62 -9.40 -16.27
C GLY A 1022 56.14 -9.10 -14.86
N ASP A 1023 57.10 -8.19 -14.75
CA ASP A 1023 57.74 -7.83 -13.46
C ASP A 1023 56.84 -7.01 -12.50
N LEU A 1024 55.61 -6.64 -12.90
CA LEU A 1024 54.77 -5.65 -12.20
C LEU A 1024 54.32 -6.05 -10.78
N LEU A 1025 54.28 -7.36 -10.46
CA LEU A 1025 53.76 -7.88 -9.18
C LEU A 1025 54.79 -8.67 -8.34
N GLY A 1026 56.03 -8.79 -8.82
CA GLY A 1026 57.10 -9.49 -8.11
C GLY A 1026 57.03 -11.02 -8.16
N ALA A 1027 57.60 -11.68 -7.15
CA ALA A 1027 57.69 -13.14 -7.12
C ALA A 1027 56.34 -13.80 -6.80
N ASN A 1028 55.89 -14.71 -7.66
CA ASN A 1028 54.59 -15.38 -7.54
C ASN A 1028 54.56 -16.43 -6.40
N GLN A 1029 53.67 -16.23 -5.42
CA GLN A 1029 53.50 -17.07 -4.21
C GLN A 1029 52.21 -17.93 -4.25
N TRP A 1030 51.64 -18.18 -5.43
CA TRP A 1030 50.38 -18.91 -5.64
C TRP A 1030 50.22 -20.24 -4.87
N ASN A 1031 51.32 -20.94 -4.58
CA ASN A 1031 51.34 -22.23 -3.90
C ASN A 1031 51.59 -22.17 -2.38
N GLN A 1032 51.71 -20.97 -1.79
CA GLN A 1032 51.90 -20.76 -0.35
C GLN A 1032 50.62 -20.24 0.30
N VAL A 1033 49.57 -21.08 0.31
CA VAL A 1033 48.23 -20.71 0.80
C VAL A 1033 48.11 -20.92 2.31
N ASP A 1034 47.79 -19.85 3.04
CA ASP A 1034 47.56 -19.86 4.48
C ASP A 1034 46.05 -20.06 4.79
N ASP A 1035 45.69 -21.15 5.48
CA ASP A 1035 44.31 -21.49 5.89
C ASP A 1035 44.07 -21.11 7.35
N PHE A 1036 43.21 -20.12 7.58
CA PHE A 1036 43.03 -19.52 8.90
C PHE A 1036 42.16 -20.37 9.84
N LYS A 1037 41.40 -21.35 9.32
CA LYS A 1037 40.53 -22.23 10.13
C LYS A 1037 41.08 -23.64 10.31
N TRP A 1038 42.31 -23.91 9.84
CA TRP A 1038 43.01 -25.18 10.07
C TRP A 1038 44.25 -25.02 10.98
N PRO A 1039 44.09 -24.90 12.31
CA PRO A 1039 45.20 -24.68 13.26
C PRO A 1039 46.00 -25.98 13.58
N ARG A 1040 46.18 -26.87 12.60
CA ARG A 1040 46.90 -28.16 12.77
C ARG A 1040 48.18 -28.16 11.93
N ALA A 1041 49.23 -28.80 12.42
CA ALA A 1041 50.54 -28.85 11.75
C ALA A 1041 50.56 -29.69 10.46
N ASN A 1042 49.52 -30.49 10.20
CA ASN A 1042 49.36 -31.25 8.96
C ASN A 1042 48.80 -30.32 7.87
N ALA A 1043 49.13 -30.55 6.59
CA ALA A 1043 48.56 -29.80 5.47
C ALA A 1043 47.01 -29.75 5.52
N SER A 1044 46.44 -28.60 5.14
CA SER A 1044 44.97 -28.42 5.14
C SER A 1044 44.31 -29.29 4.06
N PRO A 1045 43.18 -29.96 4.36
CA PRO A 1045 42.37 -30.67 3.37
C PRO A 1045 41.50 -29.72 2.51
N ASN A 1046 41.44 -28.42 2.85
CA ASN A 1046 40.53 -27.48 2.22
C ASN A 1046 41.02 -26.98 0.85
N TRP A 1047 42.31 -27.10 0.58
CA TRP A 1047 42.93 -26.73 -0.69
C TRP A 1047 43.98 -27.76 -1.16
N SER A 1048 44.28 -27.77 -2.44
CA SER A 1048 45.39 -28.54 -3.02
C SER A 1048 46.03 -27.83 -4.21
N VAL A 1049 47.17 -28.32 -4.67
CA VAL A 1049 47.77 -27.93 -5.95
C VAL A 1049 47.17 -28.78 -7.06
N LEU A 1050 46.78 -28.14 -8.16
CA LEU A 1050 46.30 -28.81 -9.38
C LEU A 1050 47.47 -29.60 -10.03
N PRO A 1051 47.30 -30.89 -10.35
CA PRO A 1051 48.33 -31.66 -11.06
C PRO A 1051 48.63 -31.06 -12.44
N LYS A 1052 49.89 -31.15 -12.90
CA LYS A 1052 50.31 -30.55 -14.18
C LYS A 1052 49.60 -31.17 -15.38
N GLU A 1053 49.22 -32.43 -15.28
CA GLU A 1053 48.47 -33.19 -16.29
C GLU A 1053 47.00 -32.73 -16.41
N LYS A 1054 46.55 -31.81 -15.53
CA LYS A 1054 45.22 -31.21 -15.50
C LYS A 1054 45.25 -29.68 -15.52
N ALA A 1055 46.42 -29.10 -15.80
CA ALA A 1055 46.56 -27.67 -16.00
C ALA A 1055 46.33 -27.37 -17.49
N ILE A 1056 45.45 -26.42 -17.80
CA ILE A 1056 45.08 -26.08 -19.17
C ILE A 1056 46.26 -25.40 -19.88
N GLU A 1057 46.69 -25.98 -21.01
CA GLU A 1057 47.80 -25.47 -21.83
C GLU A 1057 47.52 -24.08 -22.44
N ASP A 1058 48.57 -23.27 -22.61
CA ASP A 1058 48.50 -21.87 -23.09
C ASP A 1058 47.75 -21.69 -24.42
N ASP A 1059 47.78 -22.67 -25.33
CA ASP A 1059 47.05 -22.60 -26.61
C ASP A 1059 45.53 -22.76 -26.44
N VAL A 1060 45.07 -23.57 -25.47
CA VAL A 1060 43.64 -23.72 -25.17
C VAL A 1060 43.06 -22.41 -24.63
N TRP A 1061 43.84 -21.61 -23.89
CA TRP A 1061 43.42 -20.27 -23.44
C TRP A 1061 43.27 -19.28 -24.60
N LYS A 1062 44.14 -19.36 -25.62
CA LYS A 1062 44.03 -18.54 -26.85
C LYS A 1062 42.78 -18.93 -27.64
N ASP A 1063 42.51 -20.23 -27.76
CA ASP A 1063 41.29 -20.76 -28.37
C ASP A 1063 40.02 -20.34 -27.60
N ILE A 1064 40.07 -20.22 -26.27
CA ILE A 1064 38.95 -19.69 -25.48
C ILE A 1064 38.73 -18.20 -25.74
N GLU A 1065 39.78 -17.37 -25.87
CA GLU A 1065 39.64 -15.95 -26.23
C GLU A 1065 39.11 -15.77 -27.67
N ALA A 1066 39.55 -16.61 -28.62
CA ALA A 1066 39.18 -16.55 -30.03
C ALA A 1066 37.81 -17.16 -30.37
N ASP A 1067 37.41 -18.25 -29.70
CA ASP A 1067 36.08 -18.88 -29.85
C ASP A 1067 35.00 -17.88 -29.47
N SER A 1068 34.15 -17.52 -30.42
CA SER A 1068 33.02 -16.58 -30.24
C SER A 1068 31.65 -17.24 -30.51
N SER A 1069 31.62 -18.55 -30.71
CA SER A 1069 30.42 -19.31 -31.11
C SER A 1069 29.91 -20.22 -30.00
N SER A 1070 30.79 -20.83 -29.19
CA SER A 1070 30.41 -21.75 -28.12
C SER A 1070 29.60 -21.10 -26.99
N GLU A 1071 28.74 -21.89 -26.34
CA GLU A 1071 27.92 -21.42 -25.23
C GLU A 1071 28.70 -21.35 -23.90
N PRO A 1072 28.36 -20.45 -22.96
CA PRO A 1072 29.09 -20.28 -21.70
C PRO A 1072 29.25 -21.56 -20.87
N ALA A 1073 28.20 -22.39 -20.77
CA ALA A 1073 28.26 -23.67 -20.06
C ALA A 1073 29.20 -24.66 -20.77
N ALA A 1074 29.04 -24.84 -22.09
CA ALA A 1074 29.91 -25.71 -22.88
C ALA A 1074 31.40 -25.28 -22.86
N LEU A 1075 31.68 -23.98 -22.72
CA LEU A 1075 33.03 -23.46 -22.51
C LEU A 1075 33.57 -23.79 -21.12
N LEU A 1076 32.76 -23.65 -20.06
CA LEU A 1076 33.17 -24.03 -18.70
C LEU A 1076 33.38 -25.54 -18.57
N ASP A 1077 32.52 -26.35 -19.19
CA ASP A 1077 32.66 -27.81 -19.23
C ASP A 1077 33.91 -28.21 -20.03
N ARG A 1078 34.16 -27.58 -21.19
CA ARG A 1078 35.42 -27.73 -21.96
C ARG A 1078 36.67 -27.28 -21.21
N VAL A 1079 36.53 -26.38 -20.22
CA VAL A 1079 37.61 -25.95 -19.31
C VAL A 1079 37.80 -26.92 -18.13
N LYS A 1080 36.80 -27.74 -17.80
CA LYS A 1080 36.86 -28.74 -16.71
C LYS A 1080 37.06 -30.18 -17.19
N SER A 1081 36.97 -30.44 -18.50
CA SER A 1081 37.05 -31.78 -19.09
C SER A 1081 38.47 -32.20 -19.51
N TRP A 1082 39.46 -31.32 -19.33
CA TRP A 1082 40.89 -31.58 -19.45
C TRP A 1082 41.45 -31.70 -18.03
#